data_AF-A0ABD3T692-F1
#
_entry.id   AF-A0ABD3T692-F1
#
_cell.length_a   1.000
_cell.length_b   1.000
_cell.length_c   1.000
_cell.angle_alpha   90.00
_cell.angle_beta   90.00
_cell.angle_gamma   90.00
#
_symmetry.space_group_name_H-M   'P 1'
#
loop_
_entity.id
_entity.type
_entity.pdbx_description
1 polymer ?
#
loop_
_entity_poly.entity_id
_entity_poly.type
_entity_poly.pdbx_seq_one_letter_code
_entity_poly.pdbx_strand_id
1 'polypeptide(L)'
;MAEEQMSKTLKDEPKVSEESADLKKWREGAEDGDEESQLLLGRHYLSLADSDINREENAKVAIDWFIRSSKQGNEDATAQLKKCIETKTGITDENREDVRWCINTSAVEKKIRNAARNLFHSINSTQKEVLSTEEYAQAVKKLTGGAQQKLLLAAGNKIGQQISENEFVMVLSRKIQGQITLTSNEASVHSDAYATSSPVEKVLKYPKEAALALGDQVLEYASKDGLNMVMKCIPTDQIYFLLIFFLYGFITARVLLLIIPLLIFYLSFATLVITTLQMFYKKEKLKDASTLAEMLKDYNIGVDVDSTTSQYRWNSLTPYIVFFSMIPVTITSFSLADKTYIPCSAFCVLSMVFIGICFIALSDSHDFVTLLSLFFNIVASLPTFFQNFPDIPVITSILNLFTGHFMSIEVYAGLQINIGIPSICYLIIPVFFIQMGARKSWRGMYQVLVPHLVCYFWFNLMTAIFPFTTWFGLVRASIGYLLFPLLIPISVFLVIFGGIYVMINLASTEVFGKIIITLLLGGIAVLLSQSRKVFGGKLDNQLGSTKKIIMAVFAVLAIIPLVFVRLPSERPQTMVDLTLNDYLENCISDTGSAVGKQIKCSQLTGTKVKWSGVFKLAKVTKIDNQVENLLANLPAIVSKPLRCVYGNKFDDCNDDSLSENAQKFCILMKSLGHECHLQNHNTYTFEVSVDVGDGGTQVDVILEAGDGFKDTLVALNVGDQVTFQGQLFAGLGTNSPRLKLKQITCTSRDLMVMGKIEEYSEDLYLKLLSRAISVVVNFFWYPLVEYVPEAG
;
A
#
# COMPACT_ATOMS: atom_id res chain seq x y z
N MET A 1 1.35 -46.52 -97.74
CA MET A 1 1.39 -45.17 -97.15
C MET A 1 0.14 -44.96 -96.28
N ALA A 2 0.05 -45.70 -95.17
CA ALA A 2 -0.92 -45.53 -94.07
C ALA A 2 -0.66 -46.51 -92.91
N GLU A 3 0.05 -47.64 -93.12
CA GLU A 3 0.31 -48.63 -92.05
C GLU A 3 1.77 -48.69 -91.55
N GLU A 4 2.72 -48.01 -92.20
CA GLU A 4 4.14 -48.02 -91.79
C GLU A 4 4.54 -46.83 -90.89
N GLN A 5 3.56 -46.05 -90.43
CA GLN A 5 3.75 -44.97 -89.45
C GLN A 5 3.09 -45.25 -88.09
N MET A 6 2.39 -46.37 -87.92
CA MET A 6 1.71 -46.71 -86.66
C MET A 6 2.50 -47.67 -85.74
N SER A 7 3.69 -48.12 -86.17
CA SER A 7 4.58 -49.02 -85.40
C SER A 7 5.83 -48.32 -84.83
N LYS A 8 5.88 -46.98 -84.87
CA LYS A 8 6.99 -46.17 -84.30
C LYS A 8 6.60 -45.31 -83.10
N THR A 9 5.39 -45.47 -82.58
CA THR A 9 4.85 -44.69 -81.44
C THR A 9 4.57 -45.53 -80.19
N LEU A 10 5.22 -46.69 -80.05
CA LEU A 10 5.30 -47.44 -78.79
C LEU A 10 6.76 -47.80 -78.50
N LYS A 11 7.55 -46.81 -78.09
CA LYS A 11 8.82 -46.97 -77.34
C LYS A 11 9.39 -45.59 -77.06
N ASP A 12 8.72 -44.87 -76.16
CA ASP A 12 9.35 -43.85 -75.33
C ASP A 12 8.56 -43.86 -74.02
N GLU A 13 8.86 -44.85 -73.18
CA GLU A 13 8.74 -44.65 -71.74
C GLU A 13 9.52 -43.38 -71.40
N PRO A 14 8.95 -42.39 -70.71
CA PRO A 14 9.77 -41.34 -70.14
C PRO A 14 10.66 -42.01 -69.08
N LYS A 15 11.92 -42.19 -69.46
CA LYS A 15 13.05 -42.46 -68.57
C LYS A 15 12.88 -41.68 -67.27
N VAL A 16 12.97 -42.43 -66.18
CA VAL A 16 13.30 -41.99 -64.82
C VAL A 16 14.03 -40.64 -64.84
N SER A 17 13.35 -39.61 -64.33
CA SER A 17 13.88 -38.25 -64.24
C SER A 17 15.19 -38.25 -63.46
N GLU A 18 16.24 -37.67 -64.03
CA GLU A 18 17.40 -37.22 -63.26
C GLU A 18 16.90 -36.32 -62.12
N GLU A 19 17.09 -36.76 -60.87
CA GLU A 19 16.85 -35.94 -59.68
C GLU A 19 17.70 -34.66 -59.84
N SER A 20 17.06 -33.49 -59.88
CA SER A 20 17.79 -32.22 -60.10
C SER A 20 18.92 -32.06 -59.06
N ALA A 21 20.05 -31.47 -59.45
CA ALA A 21 21.19 -31.26 -58.55
C ALA A 21 20.78 -30.53 -57.25
N ASP A 22 19.80 -29.63 -57.33
CA ASP A 22 19.24 -28.91 -56.18
C ASP A 22 18.45 -29.83 -55.23
N LEU A 23 17.68 -30.79 -55.76
CA LEU A 23 16.96 -31.78 -54.94
C LEU A 23 17.91 -32.68 -54.17
N LYS A 24 18.98 -33.12 -54.81
CA LYS A 24 20.01 -33.94 -54.16
C LYS A 24 20.69 -33.15 -53.03
N LYS A 25 21.01 -31.89 -53.28
CA LYS A 25 21.59 -30.99 -52.26
C LYS A 25 20.64 -30.72 -51.09
N TRP A 26 19.35 -30.48 -51.36
CA TRP A 26 18.36 -30.33 -50.28
C TRP A 26 18.20 -31.64 -49.50
N ARG A 27 18.21 -32.80 -50.16
CA ARG A 27 18.11 -34.11 -49.50
C ARG A 27 19.28 -34.35 -48.56
N GLU A 28 20.50 -34.18 -49.05
CA GLU A 28 21.71 -34.28 -48.23
C GLU A 28 21.64 -33.29 -47.05
N GLY A 29 21.33 -32.02 -47.30
CA GLY A 29 21.22 -31.01 -46.24
C GLY A 29 20.12 -31.31 -45.22
N ALA A 30 18.95 -31.77 -45.66
CA ALA A 30 17.82 -32.06 -44.77
C ALA A 30 18.03 -33.31 -43.92
N GLU A 31 18.70 -34.32 -44.47
CA GLU A 31 19.16 -35.51 -43.75
C GLU A 31 20.25 -35.15 -42.73
N ASP A 32 21.12 -34.21 -43.06
CA ASP A 32 22.12 -33.62 -42.14
C ASP A 32 21.49 -32.67 -41.10
N GLY A 33 20.19 -32.38 -41.20
CA GLY A 33 19.44 -31.60 -40.22
C GLY A 33 19.32 -30.11 -40.53
N ASP A 34 19.75 -29.64 -41.70
CA ASP A 34 19.67 -28.22 -42.09
C ASP A 34 18.20 -27.74 -42.18
N GLU A 35 17.85 -26.70 -41.42
CA GLU A 35 16.46 -26.25 -41.29
C GLU A 35 15.89 -25.73 -42.61
N GLU A 36 16.73 -25.09 -43.42
CA GLU A 36 16.35 -24.48 -44.70
C GLU A 36 16.14 -25.56 -45.77
N SER A 37 17.05 -26.53 -45.85
CA SER A 37 16.92 -27.69 -46.74
C SER A 37 15.68 -28.52 -46.41
N GLN A 38 15.36 -28.73 -45.12
CA GLN A 38 14.12 -29.40 -44.69
C GLN A 38 12.87 -28.62 -45.13
N LEU A 39 12.87 -27.29 -45.03
CA LEU A 39 11.78 -26.45 -45.52
C LEU A 39 11.61 -26.57 -47.05
N LEU A 40 12.71 -26.52 -47.80
CA LEU A 40 12.71 -26.58 -49.26
C LEU A 40 12.23 -27.96 -49.76
N LEU A 41 12.65 -29.04 -49.11
CA LEU A 41 12.11 -30.38 -49.37
C LEU A 41 10.62 -30.51 -49.07
N GLY A 42 10.17 -29.98 -47.92
CA GLY A 42 8.75 -29.95 -47.59
C GLY A 42 7.94 -29.23 -48.67
N ARG A 43 8.44 -28.08 -49.18
CA ARG A 43 7.80 -27.34 -50.29
C ARG A 43 7.77 -28.16 -51.58
N HIS A 44 8.85 -28.88 -51.89
CA HIS A 44 8.92 -29.73 -53.08
C HIS A 44 7.90 -30.87 -53.03
N TYR A 45 7.85 -31.65 -51.94
CA TYR A 45 6.88 -32.73 -51.79
C TYR A 45 5.44 -32.23 -51.73
N LEU A 46 5.19 -31.04 -51.16
CA LEU A 46 3.87 -30.43 -51.17
C LEU A 46 3.44 -30.07 -52.61
N SER A 47 4.36 -29.56 -53.42
CA SER A 47 4.09 -29.30 -54.85
C SER A 47 3.83 -30.58 -55.64
N LEU A 48 4.55 -31.66 -55.35
CA LEU A 48 4.30 -32.97 -55.96
C LEU A 48 2.91 -33.50 -55.59
N ALA A 49 2.47 -33.28 -54.35
CA ALA A 49 1.13 -33.67 -53.91
C ALA A 49 0.00 -32.96 -54.68
N ASP A 50 0.25 -31.79 -55.25
CA ASP A 50 -0.74 -31.06 -56.06
C ASP A 50 -0.85 -31.59 -57.50
N SER A 51 0.14 -32.33 -58.00
CA SER A 51 0.23 -32.77 -59.40
C SER A 51 0.32 -34.29 -59.65
N ASP A 52 0.53 -35.10 -58.61
CA ASP A 52 0.88 -36.53 -58.71
C ASP A 52 -0.23 -37.48 -58.22
N ILE A 53 -0.22 -38.73 -58.69
CA ILE A 53 -1.15 -39.82 -58.31
C ILE A 53 -1.01 -40.17 -56.83
N ASN A 54 0.20 -40.03 -56.27
CA ASN A 54 0.52 -40.29 -54.85
C ASN A 54 0.30 -39.07 -53.94
N ARG A 55 -0.76 -38.31 -54.19
CA ARG A 55 -1.09 -37.06 -53.49
C ARG A 55 -1.05 -37.16 -51.96
N GLU A 56 -1.64 -38.21 -51.40
CA GLU A 56 -1.77 -38.34 -49.94
C GLU A 56 -0.43 -38.69 -49.27
N GLU A 57 0.40 -39.51 -49.93
CA GLU A 57 1.71 -39.92 -49.43
C GLU A 57 2.72 -38.78 -49.52
N ASN A 58 2.77 -38.09 -50.67
CA ASN A 58 3.61 -36.90 -50.86
C ASN A 58 3.23 -35.79 -49.88
N ALA A 59 1.94 -35.58 -49.61
CA ALA A 59 1.49 -34.62 -48.62
C ALA A 59 1.91 -35.00 -47.18
N LYS A 60 1.88 -36.29 -46.82
CA LYS A 60 2.38 -36.76 -45.51
C LYS A 60 3.88 -36.52 -45.35
N VAL A 61 4.66 -36.84 -46.38
CA VAL A 61 6.12 -36.60 -46.39
C VAL A 61 6.44 -35.11 -46.30
N ALA A 62 5.69 -34.25 -46.99
CA ALA A 62 5.84 -32.80 -46.87
C ALA A 62 5.60 -32.32 -45.43
N ILE A 63 4.56 -32.84 -44.77
CA ILE A 63 4.26 -32.50 -43.37
C ILE A 63 5.38 -32.97 -42.43
N ASP A 64 5.96 -34.16 -42.62
CA ASP A 64 7.08 -34.62 -41.80
C ASP A 64 8.29 -33.68 -41.88
N TRP A 65 8.69 -33.28 -43.10
CA TRP A 65 9.77 -32.32 -43.30
C TRP A 65 9.47 -30.94 -42.72
N PHE A 66 8.23 -30.45 -42.89
CA PHE A 66 7.81 -29.20 -42.27
C PHE A 66 7.78 -29.29 -40.73
N ILE A 67 7.39 -30.42 -40.14
CA ILE A 67 7.44 -30.63 -38.69
C ILE A 67 8.89 -30.57 -38.21
N ARG A 68 9.83 -31.23 -38.89
CA ARG A 68 11.27 -31.21 -38.53
C ARG A 68 11.83 -29.79 -38.58
N SER A 69 11.63 -29.08 -39.69
CA SER A 69 12.08 -27.68 -39.86
C SER A 69 11.41 -26.74 -38.85
N SER A 70 10.10 -26.89 -38.64
CA SER A 70 9.34 -26.12 -37.65
C SER A 70 9.84 -26.38 -36.24
N LYS A 71 10.12 -27.63 -35.85
CA LYS A 71 10.66 -28.00 -34.52
C LYS A 71 12.00 -27.31 -34.25
N GLN A 72 12.76 -26.94 -35.27
CA GLN A 72 14.01 -26.16 -35.15
C GLN A 72 13.79 -24.66 -34.90
N GLY A 73 12.57 -24.16 -35.12
CA GLY A 73 12.22 -22.75 -34.97
C GLY A 73 12.07 -21.99 -36.28
N ASN A 74 12.01 -22.70 -37.42
CA ASN A 74 11.76 -22.10 -38.72
C ASN A 74 10.30 -21.61 -38.84
N GLU A 75 10.12 -20.28 -38.93
CA GLU A 75 8.81 -19.64 -38.97
C GLU A 75 8.07 -19.91 -40.30
N ASP A 76 8.80 -19.99 -41.41
CA ASP A 76 8.25 -20.32 -42.73
C ASP A 76 7.66 -21.73 -42.76
N ALA A 77 8.35 -22.71 -42.16
CA ALA A 77 7.83 -24.07 -42.02
C ALA A 77 6.56 -24.10 -41.16
N THR A 78 6.54 -23.32 -40.08
CA THR A 78 5.36 -23.17 -39.21
C THR A 78 4.18 -22.55 -39.99
N ALA A 79 4.44 -21.57 -40.85
CA ALA A 79 3.43 -20.96 -41.72
C ALA A 79 2.87 -21.97 -42.75
N GLN A 80 3.72 -22.82 -43.34
CA GLN A 80 3.28 -23.89 -44.23
C GLN A 80 2.41 -24.92 -43.50
N LEU A 81 2.79 -25.34 -42.29
CA LEU A 81 1.96 -26.23 -41.46
C LEU A 81 0.59 -25.63 -41.16
N LYS A 82 0.52 -24.33 -40.86
CA LYS A 82 -0.75 -23.64 -40.62
C LYS A 82 -1.65 -23.67 -41.86
N LYS A 83 -1.08 -23.40 -43.04
CA LYS A 83 -1.78 -23.50 -44.31
C LYS A 83 -2.30 -24.93 -44.56
N CYS A 84 -1.48 -25.95 -44.28
CA CYS A 84 -1.88 -27.35 -44.44
C CYS A 84 -3.00 -27.79 -43.49
N ILE A 85 -3.08 -27.23 -42.27
CA ILE A 85 -4.24 -27.42 -41.38
C ILE A 85 -5.51 -26.81 -41.99
N GLU A 86 -5.43 -25.58 -42.50
CA GLU A 86 -6.57 -24.87 -43.09
C GLU A 86 -7.10 -25.61 -44.33
N THR A 87 -6.21 -26.15 -45.16
CA THR A 87 -6.56 -26.91 -46.37
C THR A 87 -6.77 -28.41 -46.14
N LYS A 88 -6.56 -28.90 -44.91
CA LYS A 88 -6.60 -30.34 -44.52
C LYS A 88 -5.69 -31.23 -45.39
N THR A 89 -4.56 -30.71 -45.83
CA THR A 89 -3.64 -31.40 -46.74
C THR A 89 -2.56 -32.14 -45.93
N GLY A 90 -2.46 -33.47 -46.08
CA GLY A 90 -1.41 -34.29 -45.45
C GLY A 90 -1.52 -34.46 -43.92
N ILE A 91 -2.58 -33.95 -43.29
CA ILE A 91 -2.81 -34.08 -41.85
C ILE A 91 -3.48 -35.44 -41.56
N THR A 92 -2.82 -36.25 -40.72
CA THR A 92 -3.30 -37.55 -40.25
C THR A 92 -3.48 -37.52 -38.74
N ASP A 93 -4.21 -38.46 -38.17
CA ASP A 93 -4.35 -38.55 -36.71
C ASP A 93 -2.99 -38.73 -36.01
N GLU A 94 -2.02 -39.36 -36.69
CA GLU A 94 -0.64 -39.59 -36.20
C GLU A 94 0.20 -38.31 -36.12
N ASN A 95 0.11 -37.42 -37.12
CA ASN A 95 0.93 -36.20 -37.15
C ASN A 95 0.22 -34.98 -36.54
N ARG A 96 -1.10 -35.05 -36.32
CA ARG A 96 -1.94 -33.93 -35.91
C ARG A 96 -1.48 -33.26 -34.62
N GLU A 97 -1.04 -34.02 -33.63
CA GLU A 97 -0.57 -33.45 -32.36
C GLU A 97 0.74 -32.68 -32.54
N ASP A 98 1.67 -33.22 -33.32
CA ASP A 98 2.95 -32.57 -33.64
C ASP A 98 2.76 -31.28 -34.44
N VAL A 99 1.86 -31.28 -35.42
CA VAL A 99 1.51 -30.08 -36.19
C VAL A 99 0.86 -29.04 -35.28
N ARG A 100 -0.06 -29.46 -34.40
CA ARG A 100 -0.71 -28.56 -33.44
C ARG A 100 0.28 -27.97 -32.46
N TRP A 101 1.23 -28.77 -31.95
CA TRP A 101 2.30 -28.29 -31.10
C TRP A 101 3.20 -27.28 -31.84
N CYS A 102 3.56 -27.58 -33.08
CA CYS A 102 4.36 -26.68 -33.93
C CYS A 102 3.70 -25.32 -34.13
N ILE A 103 2.37 -25.28 -34.32
CA ILE A 103 1.65 -24.02 -34.56
C ILE A 103 1.41 -23.23 -33.26
N ASN A 104 1.20 -23.93 -32.13
CA ASN A 104 0.92 -23.28 -30.84
C ASN A 104 2.18 -22.85 -30.09
N THR A 105 3.36 -23.36 -30.46
CA THR A 105 4.64 -23.06 -29.80
C THR A 105 5.37 -21.96 -30.56
N SER A 106 5.82 -20.90 -29.88
CA SER A 106 6.58 -19.82 -30.50
C SER A 106 7.94 -20.30 -31.02
N ALA A 107 8.45 -19.70 -32.11
CA ALA A 107 9.78 -20.04 -32.65
C ALA A 107 10.89 -19.91 -31.60
N VAL A 108 10.80 -18.88 -30.75
CA VAL A 108 11.69 -18.66 -29.61
C VAL A 108 11.66 -19.85 -28.64
N GLU A 109 10.48 -20.32 -28.26
CA GLU A 109 10.34 -21.49 -27.36
C GLU A 109 10.90 -22.78 -27.98
N LYS A 110 10.68 -23.00 -29.29
CA LYS A 110 11.24 -24.17 -29.98
C LYS A 110 12.77 -24.16 -29.93
N LYS A 111 13.39 -23.00 -30.17
CA LYS A 111 14.84 -22.82 -30.09
C LYS A 111 15.38 -23.04 -28.67
N ILE A 112 14.70 -22.53 -27.64
CA ILE A 112 15.04 -22.81 -26.23
C ILE A 112 14.98 -24.31 -25.95
N ARG A 113 13.90 -24.98 -26.39
CA ARG A 113 13.71 -26.41 -26.12
C ARG A 113 14.77 -27.26 -26.81
N ASN A 114 15.20 -26.89 -28.01
CA ASN A 114 16.31 -27.56 -28.71
C ASN A 114 17.66 -27.32 -28.03
N ALA A 115 17.94 -26.08 -27.63
CA ALA A 115 19.15 -25.78 -26.87
C ALA A 115 19.18 -26.54 -25.53
N ALA A 116 18.04 -26.61 -24.83
CA ALA A 116 17.90 -27.36 -23.58
C ALA A 116 18.12 -28.87 -23.79
N ARG A 117 17.63 -29.42 -24.91
CA ARG A 117 17.85 -30.81 -25.30
C ARG A 117 19.34 -31.10 -25.55
N ASN A 118 20.00 -30.23 -26.32
CA ASN A 118 21.44 -30.32 -26.57
C ASN A 118 22.25 -30.24 -25.26
N LEU A 119 21.87 -29.32 -24.37
CA LEU A 119 22.45 -29.23 -23.04
C LEU A 119 22.24 -30.52 -22.24
N PHE A 120 21.03 -31.10 -22.26
CA PHE A 120 20.75 -32.36 -21.57
C PHE A 120 21.62 -33.51 -22.10
N HIS A 121 21.79 -33.63 -23.41
CA HIS A 121 22.69 -34.63 -24.00
C HIS A 121 24.14 -34.42 -23.60
N SER A 122 24.60 -33.16 -23.47
CA SER A 122 25.94 -32.87 -22.98
C SER A 122 26.14 -33.27 -21.52
N ILE A 123 25.10 -33.15 -20.69
CA ILE A 123 25.08 -33.59 -19.29
C ILE A 123 25.02 -35.13 -19.22
N ASN A 124 24.25 -35.75 -20.11
CA ASN A 124 24.06 -37.18 -20.17
C ASN A 124 25.10 -37.88 -21.04
N SER A 125 26.36 -37.86 -20.61
CA SER A 125 27.45 -38.56 -21.31
C SER A 125 27.26 -40.08 -21.40
N THR A 126 26.33 -40.64 -20.61
CA THR A 126 26.04 -42.09 -20.56
C THR A 126 24.89 -42.53 -21.47
N GLN A 127 24.24 -41.60 -22.19
CA GLN A 127 23.10 -41.86 -23.09
C GLN A 127 21.95 -42.67 -22.46
N LYS A 128 21.74 -42.55 -21.14
CA LYS A 128 20.60 -43.19 -20.46
C LYS A 128 19.31 -42.44 -20.77
N GLU A 129 18.17 -43.13 -20.88
CA GLU A 129 16.87 -42.44 -21.04
C GLU A 129 16.50 -41.58 -19.82
N VAL A 130 16.99 -41.95 -18.64
CA VAL A 130 16.71 -41.27 -17.36
C VAL A 130 17.98 -41.23 -16.51
N LEU A 131 18.28 -40.08 -15.89
CA LEU A 131 19.34 -39.96 -14.88
C LEU A 131 18.77 -39.92 -13.47
N SER A 132 19.50 -40.47 -12.50
CA SER A 132 19.22 -40.21 -11.09
C SER A 132 19.64 -38.79 -10.70
N THR A 133 19.02 -38.23 -9.65
CA THR A 133 19.38 -36.89 -9.15
C THR A 133 20.86 -36.77 -8.79
N GLU A 134 21.47 -37.84 -8.28
CA GLU A 134 22.89 -37.88 -7.90
C GLU A 134 23.81 -37.87 -9.12
N GLU A 135 23.50 -38.70 -10.13
CA GLU A 135 24.24 -38.75 -11.40
C GLU A 135 24.18 -37.40 -12.11
N TYR A 136 22.97 -36.82 -12.20
CA TYR A 136 22.75 -35.50 -12.76
C TYR A 136 23.53 -34.42 -11.99
N ALA A 137 23.49 -34.43 -10.65
CA ALA A 137 24.19 -33.44 -9.85
C ALA A 137 25.71 -33.51 -10.01
N GLN A 138 26.27 -34.71 -10.16
CA GLN A 138 27.70 -34.89 -10.45
C GLN A 138 28.07 -34.42 -11.86
N ALA A 139 27.23 -34.70 -12.86
CA ALA A 139 27.47 -34.25 -14.23
C ALA A 139 27.42 -32.72 -14.35
N VAL A 140 26.41 -32.07 -13.76
CA VAL A 140 26.27 -30.61 -13.73
C VAL A 140 27.46 -29.93 -13.04
N LYS A 141 27.97 -30.50 -11.94
CA LYS A 141 29.18 -30.01 -11.23
C LYS A 141 30.45 -30.03 -12.09
N LYS A 142 30.55 -30.94 -13.06
CA LYS A 142 31.71 -31.05 -13.95
C LYS A 142 31.61 -30.08 -15.14
N LEU A 143 30.40 -29.83 -15.63
CA LEU A 143 30.15 -29.05 -16.84
C LEU A 143 30.03 -27.54 -16.59
N THR A 144 29.55 -27.13 -15.42
CA THR A 144 29.21 -25.72 -15.15
C THR A 144 29.72 -25.26 -13.80
N GLY A 145 30.00 -23.96 -13.67
CA GLY A 145 30.44 -23.33 -12.43
C GLY A 145 29.55 -22.17 -11.99
N GLY A 146 29.61 -21.82 -10.70
CA GLY A 146 28.97 -20.62 -10.16
C GLY A 146 27.43 -20.63 -10.25
N ALA A 147 26.84 -19.57 -10.80
CA ALA A 147 25.39 -19.37 -10.87
C ALA A 147 24.68 -20.41 -11.76
N GLN A 148 25.32 -20.76 -12.88
CA GLN A 148 24.83 -21.75 -13.85
C GLN A 148 24.58 -23.11 -13.20
N GLN A 149 25.56 -23.59 -12.43
CA GLN A 149 25.48 -24.84 -11.69
C GLN A 149 24.32 -24.82 -10.69
N LYS A 150 24.20 -23.76 -9.88
CA LYS A 150 23.10 -23.61 -8.89
C LYS A 150 21.73 -23.72 -9.56
N LEU A 151 21.56 -23.07 -10.71
CA LEU A 151 20.29 -23.02 -11.43
C LEU A 151 19.89 -24.35 -12.07
N LEU A 152 20.87 -25.12 -12.56
CA LEU A 152 20.65 -26.45 -13.13
C LEU A 152 20.38 -27.50 -12.05
N LEU A 153 21.09 -27.45 -10.93
CA LEU A 153 20.81 -28.32 -9.77
C LEU A 153 19.40 -28.07 -9.24
N ALA A 154 19.00 -26.80 -9.13
CA ALA A 154 17.64 -26.44 -8.74
C ALA A 154 16.58 -26.96 -9.72
N ALA A 155 16.86 -26.95 -11.02
CA ALA A 155 15.97 -27.50 -12.03
C ALA A 155 15.84 -29.03 -11.89
N GLY A 156 16.95 -29.74 -11.64
CA GLY A 156 16.94 -31.18 -11.38
C GLY A 156 16.16 -31.56 -10.12
N ASN A 157 16.39 -30.83 -9.01
CA ASN A 157 15.66 -31.05 -7.75
C ASN A 157 14.15 -30.85 -7.90
N LYS A 158 13.73 -29.92 -8.75
CA LYS A 158 12.31 -29.69 -9.05
C LYS A 158 11.66 -30.81 -9.85
N ILE A 159 12.42 -31.50 -10.69
CA ILE A 159 11.94 -32.65 -11.48
C ILE A 159 11.76 -33.86 -10.56
N GLY A 160 12.76 -34.12 -9.69
CA GLY A 160 12.70 -35.15 -8.68
C GLY A 160 13.76 -36.24 -8.87
N GLN A 161 13.42 -37.47 -8.49
CA GLN A 161 14.37 -38.59 -8.42
C GLN A 161 14.84 -39.10 -9.78
N GLN A 162 13.99 -38.99 -10.81
CA GLN A 162 14.25 -39.45 -12.16
C GLN A 162 14.12 -38.28 -13.11
N ILE A 163 15.21 -37.92 -13.77
CA ILE A 163 15.28 -36.76 -14.66
C ILE A 163 15.30 -37.26 -16.10
N SER A 164 14.17 -37.09 -16.79
CA SER A 164 14.05 -37.34 -18.24
C SER A 164 14.37 -36.10 -19.07
N GLU A 165 14.76 -36.29 -20.32
CA GLU A 165 15.04 -35.20 -21.26
C GLU A 165 13.82 -34.27 -21.43
N ASN A 166 12.64 -34.84 -21.63
CA ASN A 166 11.41 -34.07 -21.83
C ASN A 166 11.05 -33.21 -20.62
N GLU A 167 11.18 -33.74 -19.41
CA GLU A 167 10.92 -32.98 -18.18
C GLU A 167 11.96 -31.89 -17.97
N PHE A 168 13.24 -32.19 -18.22
CA PHE A 168 14.32 -31.21 -18.16
C PHE A 168 14.06 -30.03 -19.11
N VAL A 169 13.77 -30.33 -20.37
CA VAL A 169 13.46 -29.35 -21.41
C VAL A 169 12.24 -28.51 -21.03
N MET A 170 11.16 -29.14 -20.53
CA MET A 170 9.96 -28.42 -20.10
C MET A 170 10.23 -27.49 -18.92
N VAL A 171 10.95 -27.96 -17.89
CA VAL A 171 11.29 -27.15 -16.71
C VAL A 171 12.18 -25.98 -17.12
N LEU A 172 13.20 -26.21 -17.95
CA LEU A 172 14.11 -25.16 -18.39
C LEU A 172 13.40 -24.10 -19.23
N SER A 173 12.60 -24.52 -20.21
CA SER A 173 11.82 -23.63 -21.05
C SER A 173 10.84 -22.78 -20.25
N ARG A 174 10.04 -23.42 -19.38
CA ARG A 174 9.06 -22.73 -18.54
C ARG A 174 9.72 -21.76 -17.56
N LYS A 175 10.92 -22.08 -17.06
CA LYS A 175 11.67 -21.22 -16.15
C LYS A 175 12.14 -19.96 -16.87
N ILE A 176 12.75 -20.11 -18.05
CA ILE A 176 13.24 -18.98 -18.86
C ILE A 176 12.08 -18.05 -19.26
N GLN A 177 10.93 -18.61 -19.58
CA GLN A 177 9.72 -17.85 -19.92
C GLN A 177 8.99 -17.25 -18.72
N GLY A 178 9.35 -17.62 -17.48
CA GLY A 178 8.72 -17.11 -16.27
C GLY A 178 7.39 -17.75 -15.91
N GLN A 179 7.09 -18.91 -16.47
CA GLN A 179 5.89 -19.70 -16.13
C GLN A 179 6.08 -20.51 -14.84
N ILE A 180 7.33 -20.85 -14.50
CA ILE A 180 7.67 -21.51 -13.24
C ILE A 180 8.79 -20.75 -12.52
N THR A 181 8.70 -20.70 -11.19
CA THR A 181 9.78 -20.21 -10.31
C THR A 181 10.47 -21.41 -9.66
N LEU A 182 11.81 -21.42 -9.65
CA LEU A 182 12.55 -22.34 -8.79
C LEU A 182 12.62 -21.75 -7.39
N THR A 183 12.19 -22.52 -6.40
CA THR A 183 12.15 -22.07 -5.00
C THR A 183 13.56 -21.96 -4.43
N SER A 184 13.73 -21.14 -3.40
CA SER A 184 15.02 -21.03 -2.71
C SER A 184 15.46 -22.36 -2.11
N ASN A 185 14.50 -23.15 -1.60
CA ASN A 185 14.72 -24.50 -1.08
C ASN A 185 15.21 -25.48 -2.17
N GLU A 186 14.70 -25.38 -3.39
CA GLU A 186 15.18 -26.19 -4.52
C GLU A 186 16.60 -25.79 -4.95
N ALA A 187 16.95 -24.51 -4.80
CA ALA A 187 18.22 -23.92 -5.20
C ALA A 187 19.28 -23.88 -4.10
N SER A 188 18.92 -24.23 -2.86
CA SER A 188 19.82 -24.09 -1.73
C SER A 188 20.77 -25.29 -1.62
N VAL A 189 22.02 -25.05 -1.99
CA VAL A 189 23.16 -25.86 -1.54
C VAL A 189 23.54 -25.39 -0.14
N HIS A 190 22.66 -25.58 0.84
CA HIS A 190 23.05 -25.39 2.23
C HIS A 190 23.97 -26.53 2.65
N SER A 191 24.91 -26.28 3.56
CA SER A 191 25.70 -27.39 4.13
C SER A 191 24.76 -28.39 4.80
N ASP A 192 25.05 -29.70 4.70
CA ASP A 192 24.26 -30.74 5.37
C ASP A 192 24.14 -30.49 6.88
N ALA A 193 25.13 -29.78 7.46
CA ALA A 193 25.16 -29.33 8.84
C ALA A 193 24.17 -28.19 9.16
N TYR A 194 23.86 -27.30 8.21
CA TYR A 194 22.82 -26.28 8.37
C TYR A 194 21.42 -26.89 8.22
N ALA A 195 21.23 -27.79 7.25
CA ALA A 195 19.94 -28.43 6.99
C ALA A 195 19.41 -29.22 8.21
N THR A 196 20.30 -29.92 8.91
CA THR A 196 20.01 -30.81 10.06
C THR A 196 19.94 -30.10 11.42
N SER A 197 20.36 -28.83 11.52
CA SER A 197 20.38 -28.09 12.79
C SER A 197 18.98 -27.56 13.21
N SER A 198 18.76 -27.36 14.51
CA SER A 198 17.50 -26.82 15.03
C SER A 198 17.28 -25.34 14.63
N PRO A 199 16.04 -24.80 14.60
CA PRO A 199 15.79 -23.41 14.16
C PRO A 199 16.59 -22.34 14.91
N VAL A 200 16.82 -22.57 16.21
CA VAL A 200 17.61 -21.67 17.06
C VAL A 200 19.11 -21.83 16.79
N GLU A 201 19.56 -23.07 16.55
CA GLU A 201 20.96 -23.37 16.20
C GLU A 201 21.33 -22.85 14.80
N LYS A 202 20.38 -22.87 13.84
CA LYS A 202 20.54 -22.23 12.52
C LYS A 202 20.89 -20.75 12.66
N VAL A 203 20.18 -20.03 13.52
CA VAL A 203 20.37 -18.58 13.71
C VAL A 203 21.64 -18.27 14.50
N LEU A 204 21.98 -19.06 15.52
CA LEU A 204 23.15 -18.81 16.38
C LEU A 204 24.47 -19.26 15.75
N LYS A 205 24.48 -20.41 15.07
CA LYS A 205 25.70 -21.03 14.54
C LYS A 205 25.99 -20.62 13.09
N TYR A 206 24.94 -20.34 12.32
CA TYR A 206 25.02 -19.94 10.91
C TYR A 206 24.21 -18.67 10.62
N PRO A 207 24.48 -17.55 11.30
CA PRO A 207 23.65 -16.33 11.21
C PRO A 207 23.54 -15.78 9.79
N LYS A 208 24.61 -15.88 8.98
CA LYS A 208 24.62 -15.43 7.59
C LYS A 208 23.74 -16.30 6.68
N GLU A 209 23.82 -17.63 6.82
CA GLU A 209 23.00 -18.55 6.04
C GLU A 209 21.53 -18.49 6.45
N ALA A 210 21.26 -18.31 7.75
CA ALA A 210 19.92 -18.08 8.28
C ALA A 210 19.31 -16.77 7.78
N ALA A 211 20.07 -15.67 7.75
CA ALA A 211 19.59 -14.40 7.23
C ALA A 211 19.26 -14.46 5.73
N LEU A 212 20.11 -15.12 4.92
CA LEU A 212 19.87 -15.32 3.50
C LEU A 212 18.64 -16.22 3.25
N ALA A 213 18.52 -17.33 3.97
CA ALA A 213 17.38 -18.24 3.85
C ALA A 213 16.05 -17.58 4.27
N LEU A 214 16.06 -16.83 5.38
CA LEU A 214 14.89 -16.07 5.83
C LEU A 214 14.54 -14.96 4.83
N GLY A 215 15.54 -14.25 4.30
CA GLY A 215 15.35 -13.24 3.27
C GLY A 215 14.66 -13.81 2.04
N ASP A 216 15.15 -14.94 1.53
CA ASP A 216 14.56 -15.63 0.38
C ASP A 216 13.13 -16.10 0.66
N GLN A 217 12.85 -16.62 1.86
CA GLN A 217 11.49 -17.05 2.26
C GLN A 217 10.51 -15.88 2.37
N VAL A 218 10.93 -14.78 3.00
CA VAL A 218 10.13 -13.56 3.11
C VAL A 218 9.85 -13.00 1.72
N LEU A 219 10.86 -12.96 0.86
CA LEU A 219 10.76 -12.48 -0.51
C LEU A 219 9.82 -13.36 -1.34
N GLU A 220 9.90 -14.68 -1.20
CA GLU A 220 9.01 -15.64 -1.86
C GLU A 220 7.56 -15.52 -1.38
N TYR A 221 7.35 -15.37 -0.06
CA TYR A 221 6.02 -15.17 0.51
C TYR A 221 5.40 -13.84 0.05
N ALA A 222 6.15 -12.74 0.13
CA ALA A 222 5.72 -11.42 -0.34
C ALA A 222 5.40 -11.45 -1.85
N SER A 223 6.18 -12.21 -2.62
CA SER A 223 5.98 -12.43 -4.06
C SER A 223 4.69 -13.17 -4.39
N LYS A 224 4.42 -14.30 -3.73
CA LYS A 224 3.28 -15.16 -4.06
C LYS A 224 1.96 -14.67 -3.45
N ASP A 225 1.99 -14.28 -2.17
CA ASP A 225 0.78 -14.04 -1.37
C ASP A 225 0.71 -12.66 -0.72
N GLY A 226 1.76 -11.82 -0.82
CA GLY A 226 1.81 -10.52 -0.14
C GLY A 226 0.63 -9.61 -0.48
N LEU A 227 0.29 -9.45 -1.78
CA LEU A 227 -0.87 -8.66 -2.18
C LEU A 227 -2.19 -9.29 -1.74
N ASN A 228 -2.31 -10.62 -1.81
CA ASN A 228 -3.51 -11.33 -1.34
C ASN A 228 -3.73 -11.13 0.17
N MET A 229 -2.66 -11.08 0.95
CA MET A 229 -2.71 -10.77 2.38
C MET A 229 -3.30 -9.38 2.64
N VAL A 230 -2.81 -8.36 1.93
CA VAL A 230 -3.35 -6.98 2.04
C VAL A 230 -4.79 -6.92 1.56
N MET A 231 -5.12 -7.56 0.44
CA MET A 231 -6.48 -7.59 -0.09
C MET A 231 -7.47 -8.27 0.84
N LYS A 232 -7.05 -9.27 1.63
CA LYS A 232 -7.88 -9.88 2.69
C LYS A 232 -8.18 -8.91 3.85
N CYS A 233 -7.34 -7.92 4.09
CA CYS A 233 -7.62 -6.85 5.06
C CYS A 233 -8.66 -5.86 4.52
N ILE A 234 -8.88 -5.81 3.20
CA ILE A 234 -9.90 -4.97 2.59
C ILE A 234 -11.25 -5.73 2.66
N PRO A 235 -12.25 -5.16 3.33
CA PRO A 235 -13.56 -5.78 3.48
C PRO A 235 -14.30 -5.81 2.14
N THR A 236 -14.15 -6.91 1.40
CA THR A 236 -14.71 -7.05 0.04
C THR A 236 -16.04 -7.80 0.01
N ASP A 237 -16.35 -8.60 1.02
CA ASP A 237 -17.62 -9.31 1.13
C ASP A 237 -18.73 -8.43 1.73
N GLN A 238 -19.97 -8.67 1.29
CA GLN A 238 -21.19 -7.96 1.72
C GLN A 238 -21.36 -7.89 3.25
N ILE A 239 -20.84 -8.89 3.97
CA ILE A 239 -20.91 -8.99 5.43
C ILE A 239 -20.00 -7.97 6.12
N TYR A 240 -18.79 -7.74 5.60
CA TYR A 240 -17.89 -6.75 6.18
C TYR A 240 -18.34 -5.32 5.86
N PHE A 241 -18.97 -5.12 4.71
CA PHE A 241 -19.65 -3.87 4.39
C PHE A 241 -20.79 -3.61 5.38
N LEU A 242 -21.65 -4.61 5.62
CA LEU A 242 -22.69 -4.55 6.66
C LEU A 242 -22.12 -4.30 8.07
N LEU A 243 -20.98 -4.88 8.42
CA LEU A 243 -20.27 -4.64 9.68
C LEU A 243 -19.77 -3.19 9.78
N ILE A 244 -19.22 -2.63 8.71
CA ILE A 244 -18.77 -1.23 8.65
C ILE A 244 -19.96 -0.27 8.77
N PHE A 245 -21.05 -0.53 8.05
CA PHE A 245 -22.28 0.26 8.15
C PHE A 245 -22.94 0.15 9.52
N PHE A 246 -22.82 -1.00 10.17
CA PHE A 246 -23.25 -1.17 11.55
C PHE A 246 -22.36 -0.39 12.52
N LEU A 247 -21.03 -0.49 12.39
CA LEU A 247 -20.06 0.29 13.17
C LEU A 247 -20.25 1.80 12.96
N TYR A 248 -20.61 2.24 11.75
CA TYR A 248 -20.96 3.63 11.44
C TYR A 248 -22.12 4.16 12.30
N GLY A 249 -23.08 3.29 12.66
CA GLY A 249 -24.18 3.66 13.56
C GLY A 249 -23.77 3.88 15.02
N PHE A 250 -22.59 3.38 15.43
CA PHE A 250 -22.07 3.49 16.79
C PHE A 250 -20.83 4.39 16.91
N ILE A 251 -20.22 4.79 15.78
CA ILE A 251 -19.00 5.60 15.71
C ILE A 251 -19.38 7.02 15.30
N THR A 252 -19.05 8.01 16.14
CA THR A 252 -19.21 9.44 15.82
C THR A 252 -18.45 9.79 14.53
N ALA A 253 -19.02 10.63 13.66
CA ALA A 253 -18.40 11.06 12.40
C ALA A 253 -16.93 11.54 12.56
N ARG A 254 -16.62 12.18 13.69
CA ARG A 254 -15.26 12.61 14.05
C ARG A 254 -14.24 11.47 14.18
N VAL A 255 -14.63 10.34 14.77
CA VAL A 255 -13.77 9.17 14.95
C VAL A 255 -13.54 8.47 13.61
N LEU A 256 -14.55 8.47 12.74
CA LEU A 256 -14.45 7.89 11.40
C LEU A 256 -13.49 8.67 10.50
N LEU A 257 -13.54 10.01 10.54
CA LEU A 257 -12.59 10.87 9.83
C LEU A 257 -11.15 10.75 10.35
N LEU A 258 -10.96 10.33 11.60
CA LEU A 258 -9.64 10.07 12.16
C LEU A 258 -9.11 8.69 11.71
N ILE A 259 -9.94 7.65 11.80
CA ILE A 259 -9.51 6.25 11.59
C ILE A 259 -9.35 5.89 10.11
N ILE A 260 -10.27 6.32 9.24
CA ILE A 260 -10.28 5.87 7.84
C ILE A 260 -8.99 6.31 7.09
N PRO A 261 -8.59 7.60 7.10
CA PRO A 261 -7.36 8.00 6.43
C PRO A 261 -6.12 7.33 7.00
N LEU A 262 -6.09 7.11 8.32
CA LEU A 262 -5.01 6.41 9.00
C LEU A 262 -4.88 4.96 8.50
N LEU A 263 -5.99 4.22 8.43
CA LEU A 263 -6.00 2.84 7.98
C LEU A 263 -5.63 2.71 6.50
N ILE A 264 -6.15 3.61 5.65
CA ILE A 264 -5.79 3.67 4.22
C ILE A 264 -4.29 3.98 4.06
N PHE A 265 -3.73 4.87 4.88
CA PHE A 265 -2.30 5.17 4.86
C PHE A 265 -1.46 3.93 5.19
N TYR A 266 -1.77 3.22 6.27
CA TYR A 266 -1.04 2.00 6.64
C TYR A 266 -1.14 0.90 5.57
N LEU A 267 -2.34 0.65 5.03
CA LEU A 267 -2.54 -0.36 3.98
C LEU A 267 -1.82 0.00 2.67
N SER A 268 -1.90 1.26 2.26
CA SER A 268 -1.25 1.73 1.03
C SER A 268 0.28 1.71 1.19
N PHE A 269 0.82 2.16 2.32
CA PHE A 269 2.26 2.08 2.59
C PHE A 269 2.76 0.62 2.63
N ALA A 270 2.01 -0.28 3.29
CA ALA A 270 2.34 -1.71 3.28
C ALA A 270 2.32 -2.29 1.85
N THR A 271 1.40 -1.83 1.00
CA THR A 271 1.36 -2.21 -0.41
C THR A 271 2.60 -1.71 -1.17
N LEU A 272 3.07 -0.49 -0.92
CA LEU A 272 4.32 0.03 -1.51
C LEU A 272 5.52 -0.84 -1.10
N VAL A 273 5.61 -1.21 0.18
CA VAL A 273 6.66 -2.11 0.68
C VAL A 273 6.58 -3.48 -0.01
N ILE A 274 5.41 -4.13 0.00
CA ILE A 274 5.24 -5.46 -0.59
C ILE A 274 5.56 -5.43 -2.09
N THR A 275 5.02 -4.46 -2.83
CA THR A 275 5.27 -4.36 -4.28
C THR A 275 6.74 -4.12 -4.60
N THR A 276 7.49 -3.38 -3.78
CA THR A 276 8.95 -3.24 -3.98
C THR A 276 9.72 -4.53 -3.71
N LEU A 277 9.33 -5.31 -2.70
CA LEU A 277 9.87 -6.67 -2.50
C LEU A 277 9.54 -7.58 -3.69
N GLN A 278 8.34 -7.49 -4.25
CA GLN A 278 7.98 -8.22 -5.46
C GLN A 278 8.85 -7.80 -6.66
N MET A 279 9.20 -6.53 -6.78
CA MET A 279 10.12 -6.06 -7.83
C MET A 279 11.50 -6.69 -7.67
N PHE A 280 12.06 -6.74 -6.46
CA PHE A 280 13.35 -7.40 -6.19
C PHE A 280 13.31 -8.87 -6.56
N TYR A 281 12.29 -9.59 -6.10
CA TYR A 281 12.12 -11.01 -6.42
C TYR A 281 12.08 -11.24 -7.93
N LYS A 282 11.21 -10.53 -8.65
CA LYS A 282 11.04 -10.72 -10.09
C LYS A 282 12.29 -10.29 -10.87
N LYS A 283 13.03 -9.28 -10.39
CA LYS A 283 14.29 -8.84 -11.00
C LYS A 283 15.38 -9.89 -10.85
N GLU A 284 15.55 -10.44 -9.66
CA GLU A 284 16.50 -11.53 -9.39
C GLU A 284 16.16 -12.77 -10.24
N LYS A 285 14.88 -13.15 -10.31
CA LYS A 285 14.44 -14.28 -11.13
C LYS A 285 14.55 -14.03 -12.63
N LEU A 286 14.44 -12.77 -13.08
CA LEU A 286 14.75 -12.40 -14.47
C LEU A 286 16.25 -12.58 -14.76
N LYS A 287 17.13 -12.27 -13.81
CA LYS A 287 18.59 -12.50 -13.93
C LYS A 287 18.94 -13.98 -13.96
N ASP A 288 18.24 -14.80 -13.18
CA ASP A 288 18.33 -16.27 -13.26
C ASP A 288 17.92 -16.79 -14.64
N ALA A 289 16.81 -16.27 -15.20
CA ALA A 289 16.34 -16.62 -16.53
C ALA A 289 17.29 -16.17 -17.63
N SER A 290 17.87 -14.98 -17.54
CA SER A 290 18.85 -14.48 -18.51
C SER A 290 20.15 -15.28 -18.47
N THR A 291 20.67 -15.59 -17.29
CA THR A 291 21.88 -16.43 -17.11
C THR A 291 21.70 -17.79 -17.77
N LEU A 292 20.50 -18.35 -17.66
CA LEU A 292 20.17 -19.64 -18.24
C LEU A 292 19.98 -19.56 -19.76
N ALA A 293 19.33 -18.52 -20.27
CA ALA A 293 19.21 -18.29 -21.70
C ALA A 293 20.58 -18.01 -22.35
N GLU A 294 21.47 -17.31 -21.66
CA GLU A 294 22.84 -17.04 -22.11
C GLU A 294 23.68 -18.33 -22.18
N MET A 295 23.55 -19.22 -21.18
CA MET A 295 24.13 -20.57 -21.25
C MET A 295 23.62 -21.35 -22.46
N LEU A 296 22.32 -21.29 -22.77
CA LEU A 296 21.74 -22.05 -23.87
C LEU A 296 22.24 -21.60 -25.25
N LYS A 297 22.77 -20.38 -25.37
CA LYS A 297 23.39 -19.88 -26.60
C LYS A 297 24.59 -20.74 -27.03
N ASP A 298 25.33 -21.30 -26.08
CA ASP A 298 26.48 -22.18 -26.36
C ASP A 298 26.05 -23.51 -26.98
N TYR A 299 24.79 -23.90 -26.82
CA TYR A 299 24.23 -25.18 -27.28
C TYR A 299 23.32 -25.04 -28.51
N ASN A 300 22.99 -23.81 -28.93
CA ASN A 300 22.28 -23.52 -30.18
C ASN A 300 22.50 -22.04 -30.60
N ILE A 301 23.06 -21.84 -31.79
CA ILE A 301 23.41 -20.53 -32.36
C ILE A 301 22.17 -19.64 -32.57
N GLY A 302 20.97 -20.22 -32.73
CA GLY A 302 19.74 -19.49 -33.01
C GLY A 302 19.05 -18.85 -31.80
N VAL A 303 19.54 -19.06 -30.57
CA VAL A 303 18.90 -18.54 -29.35
C VAL A 303 19.28 -17.08 -29.12
N ASP A 304 18.31 -16.18 -29.26
CA ASP A 304 18.43 -14.78 -28.85
C ASP A 304 17.89 -14.59 -27.43
N VAL A 305 18.77 -14.20 -26.50
CA VAL A 305 18.49 -14.03 -25.07
C VAL A 305 17.44 -12.94 -24.83
N ASP A 306 17.45 -11.87 -25.63
CA ASP A 306 16.56 -10.73 -25.45
C ASP A 306 15.11 -11.05 -25.86
N SER A 307 14.91 -11.67 -27.03
CA SER A 307 13.57 -12.16 -27.43
C SER A 307 13.06 -13.25 -26.49
N THR A 308 13.95 -14.11 -26.01
CA THR A 308 13.64 -15.19 -25.07
C THR A 308 13.11 -14.71 -23.71
N THR A 309 13.73 -13.68 -23.14
CA THR A 309 13.36 -13.17 -21.81
C THR A 309 12.30 -12.05 -21.85
N SER A 310 11.90 -11.60 -23.05
CA SER A 310 10.92 -10.53 -23.23
C SER A 310 9.56 -10.85 -22.57
N GLN A 311 9.05 -12.08 -22.70
CA GLN A 311 7.77 -12.47 -22.09
C GLN A 311 7.82 -12.40 -20.55
N TYR A 312 8.93 -12.87 -19.95
CA TYR A 312 9.15 -12.75 -18.51
C TYR A 312 9.11 -11.28 -18.08
N ARG A 313 9.75 -10.41 -18.86
CA ARG A 313 9.82 -8.97 -18.59
C ARG A 313 8.43 -8.32 -18.52
N TRP A 314 7.53 -8.68 -19.42
CA TRP A 314 6.15 -8.19 -19.40
C TRP A 314 5.36 -8.71 -18.20
N ASN A 315 5.48 -10.01 -17.88
CA ASN A 315 4.83 -10.62 -16.72
C ASN A 315 5.36 -10.07 -15.37
N SER A 316 6.52 -9.42 -15.39
CA SER A 316 7.13 -8.81 -14.21
C SER A 316 6.78 -7.33 -14.01
N LEU A 317 6.01 -6.71 -14.90
CA LEU A 317 5.63 -5.30 -14.81
C LEU A 317 4.54 -5.00 -13.77
N THR A 318 3.68 -5.98 -13.46
CA THR A 318 2.54 -5.81 -12.53
C THR A 318 2.86 -5.06 -11.22
N PRO A 319 3.91 -5.43 -10.43
CA PRO A 319 4.21 -4.73 -9.19
C PRO A 319 4.56 -3.25 -9.39
N TYR A 320 5.17 -2.87 -10.52
CA TYR A 320 5.47 -1.47 -10.83
C TYR A 320 4.20 -0.67 -11.05
N ILE A 321 3.24 -1.21 -11.81
CA ILE A 321 1.95 -0.55 -12.05
C ILE A 321 1.20 -0.34 -10.73
N VAL A 322 1.16 -1.38 -9.88
CA VAL A 322 0.51 -1.29 -8.57
C VAL A 322 1.21 -0.25 -7.69
N PHE A 323 2.54 -0.25 -7.63
CA PHE A 323 3.32 0.74 -6.87
C PHE A 323 2.98 2.18 -7.27
N PHE A 324 3.06 2.51 -8.57
CA PHE A 324 2.74 3.87 -9.04
C PHE A 324 1.27 4.24 -8.81
N SER A 325 0.35 3.28 -8.89
CA SER A 325 -1.08 3.53 -8.60
C SER A 325 -1.36 3.82 -7.12
N MET A 326 -0.54 3.30 -6.20
CA MET A 326 -0.74 3.46 -4.76
C MET A 326 -0.13 4.75 -4.19
N ILE A 327 0.85 5.35 -4.87
CA ILE A 327 1.49 6.60 -4.42
C ILE A 327 0.48 7.72 -4.15
N PRO A 328 -0.44 8.07 -5.08
CA PRO A 328 -1.44 9.12 -4.82
C PRO A 328 -2.35 8.79 -3.64
N VAL A 329 -2.69 7.51 -3.46
CA VAL A 329 -3.51 7.02 -2.34
C VAL A 329 -2.77 7.22 -1.02
N THR A 330 -1.48 6.86 -0.96
CA THR A 330 -0.64 7.05 0.24
C THR A 330 -0.48 8.52 0.60
N ILE A 331 -0.25 9.41 -0.37
CA ILE A 331 -0.07 10.85 -0.10
C ILE A 331 -1.37 11.49 0.37
N THR A 332 -2.48 11.19 -0.31
CA THR A 332 -3.79 11.75 0.04
C THR A 332 -4.23 11.30 1.43
N SER A 333 -4.05 10.01 1.72
CA SER A 333 -4.36 9.45 3.05
C SER A 333 -3.44 9.98 4.15
N PHE A 334 -2.13 10.09 3.90
CA PHE A 334 -1.17 10.72 4.81
C PHE A 334 -1.57 12.17 5.12
N SER A 335 -2.02 12.90 4.10
CA SER A 335 -2.40 14.30 4.30
C SER A 335 -3.66 14.47 5.15
N LEU A 336 -4.63 13.57 5.01
CA LEU A 336 -5.87 13.60 5.78
C LEU A 336 -5.71 13.01 7.19
N ALA A 337 -4.77 12.09 7.37
CA ALA A 337 -4.53 11.45 8.66
C ALA A 337 -3.91 12.41 9.69
N ASP A 338 -4.24 12.20 10.96
CA ASP A 338 -3.60 12.90 12.07
C ASP A 338 -2.19 12.34 12.30
N LYS A 339 -1.19 13.23 12.31
CA LYS A 339 0.23 12.91 12.33
C LYS A 339 0.68 12.42 13.70
N THR A 340 -0.07 12.71 14.75
CA THR A 340 0.21 12.23 16.11
C THR A 340 0.15 10.72 16.24
N TYR A 341 -0.67 10.05 15.42
CA TYR A 341 -0.84 8.59 15.41
C TYR A 341 0.05 7.88 14.37
N ILE A 342 0.80 8.64 13.57
CA ILE A 342 1.73 8.08 12.58
C ILE A 342 3.15 8.22 13.14
N PRO A 343 3.88 7.11 13.34
CA PRO A 343 5.30 7.16 13.71
C PRO A 343 6.15 7.62 12.51
N CYS A 344 6.08 8.91 12.20
CA CYS A 344 6.67 9.53 11.01
C CYS A 344 8.17 9.25 10.90
N SER A 345 8.90 9.26 12.02
CA SER A 345 10.34 8.95 12.02
C SER A 345 10.66 7.52 11.60
N ALA A 346 9.80 6.55 11.95
CA ALA A 346 9.99 5.15 11.55
C ALA A 346 9.75 4.97 10.04
N PHE A 347 8.65 5.53 9.52
CA PHE A 347 8.34 5.50 8.08
C PHE A 347 9.37 6.25 7.23
N CYS A 348 9.93 7.35 7.74
CA CYS A 348 11.01 8.09 7.09
C CYS A 348 12.29 7.24 6.97
N VAL A 349 12.72 6.58 8.06
CA VAL A 349 13.89 5.68 8.04
C VAL A 349 13.63 4.48 7.13
N LEU A 350 12.44 3.90 7.18
CA LEU A 350 12.06 2.79 6.31
C LEU A 350 12.12 3.18 4.83
N SER A 351 11.58 4.35 4.48
CA SER A 351 11.66 4.90 3.12
C SER A 351 13.11 5.12 2.69
N MET A 352 13.96 5.65 3.59
CA MET A 352 15.39 5.83 3.34
C MET A 352 16.12 4.52 3.03
N VAL A 353 15.81 3.45 3.78
CA VAL A 353 16.35 2.10 3.52
C VAL A 353 15.90 1.59 2.15
N PHE A 354 14.63 1.78 1.78
CA PHE A 354 14.13 1.39 0.45
C PHE A 354 14.79 2.17 -0.69
N ILE A 355 15.13 3.45 -0.52
CA ILE A 355 15.91 4.21 -1.52
C ILE A 355 17.25 3.52 -1.80
N GLY A 356 17.99 3.19 -0.73
CA GLY A 356 19.30 2.54 -0.85
C GLY A 356 19.22 1.14 -1.47
N ILE A 357 18.28 0.32 -1.01
CA ILE A 357 18.09 -1.04 -1.55
C ILE A 357 17.59 -0.99 -2.99
N CYS A 358 16.64 -0.11 -3.34
CA CYS A 358 16.17 0.00 -4.73
C CYS A 358 17.30 0.43 -5.68
N PHE A 359 18.17 1.35 -5.25
CA PHE A 359 19.30 1.80 -6.06
C PHE A 359 20.33 0.70 -6.34
N ILE A 360 20.56 -0.19 -5.37
CA ILE A 360 21.52 -1.30 -5.50
C ILE A 360 20.89 -2.50 -6.22
N ALA A 361 19.70 -2.90 -5.82
CA ALA A 361 19.09 -4.17 -6.22
C ALA A 361 18.36 -4.10 -7.58
N LEU A 362 17.90 -2.91 -7.98
CA LEU A 362 17.01 -2.75 -9.14
C LEU A 362 17.72 -2.14 -10.36
N SER A 363 18.87 -1.49 -10.17
CA SER A 363 19.67 -0.90 -11.25
C SER A 363 20.71 -1.88 -11.81
N ASP A 364 20.67 -2.16 -13.11
CA ASP A 364 21.64 -3.04 -13.79
C ASP A 364 22.97 -2.33 -14.10
N SER A 365 22.96 -0.99 -14.17
CA SER A 365 24.13 -0.17 -14.48
C SER A 365 24.06 1.15 -13.72
N HIS A 366 25.06 1.41 -12.89
CA HIS A 366 25.23 2.67 -12.18
C HIS A 366 25.90 3.70 -13.12
N ASP A 367 25.15 4.13 -14.14
CA ASP A 367 25.62 5.14 -15.08
C ASP A 367 25.81 6.50 -14.39
N PHE A 368 26.77 7.30 -14.84
CA PHE A 368 26.98 8.65 -14.30
C PHE A 368 25.71 9.52 -14.29
N VAL A 369 24.83 9.35 -15.29
CA VAL A 369 23.56 10.08 -15.39
C VAL A 369 22.57 9.70 -14.27
N THR A 370 22.60 8.45 -13.80
CA THR A 370 21.70 8.01 -12.72
C THR A 370 22.14 8.55 -11.37
N LEU A 371 23.45 8.55 -11.11
CA LEU A 371 24.04 9.22 -9.95
C LEU A 371 23.79 10.72 -9.96
N LEU A 372 23.94 11.36 -11.13
CA LEU A 372 23.68 12.79 -11.29
C LEU A 372 22.22 13.12 -11.02
N SER A 373 21.27 12.33 -11.53
CA SER A 373 19.84 12.51 -11.24
C SER A 373 19.52 12.41 -9.75
N LEU A 374 20.14 11.49 -9.01
CA LEU A 374 19.95 11.35 -7.57
C LEU A 374 20.56 12.53 -6.81
N PHE A 375 21.73 13.00 -7.24
CA PHE A 375 22.36 14.22 -6.69
C PHE A 375 21.46 15.44 -6.87
N PHE A 376 20.93 15.67 -8.07
CA PHE A 376 20.01 16.78 -8.34
C PHE A 376 18.71 16.67 -7.53
N ASN A 377 18.20 15.46 -7.28
CA ASN A 377 17.05 15.26 -6.41
C ASN A 377 17.35 15.61 -4.94
N ILE A 378 18.53 15.25 -4.43
CA ILE A 378 18.99 15.66 -3.10
C ILE A 378 19.05 17.18 -3.01
N VAL A 379 19.69 17.84 -3.98
CA VAL A 379 19.82 19.31 -4.01
C VAL A 379 18.43 19.99 -4.05
N ALA A 380 17.51 19.47 -4.85
CA ALA A 380 16.13 19.97 -4.92
C ALA A 380 15.38 19.86 -3.58
N SER A 381 15.67 18.84 -2.77
CA SER A 381 15.04 18.60 -1.47
C SER A 381 15.72 19.27 -0.26
N LEU A 382 16.88 19.92 -0.45
CA LEU A 382 17.60 20.61 0.63
C LEU A 382 16.70 21.58 1.44
N PRO A 383 15.83 22.40 0.81
CA PRO A 383 14.96 23.30 1.57
C PRO A 383 14.13 22.60 2.64
N THR A 384 13.62 21.40 2.34
CA THR A 384 12.81 20.59 3.28
C THR A 384 13.63 20.05 4.44
N PHE A 385 14.89 19.66 4.21
CA PHE A 385 15.75 19.13 5.27
C PHE A 385 16.19 20.19 6.28
N PHE A 386 16.33 21.43 5.83
CA PHE A 386 16.84 22.53 6.64
C PHE A 386 15.78 23.51 7.14
N GLN A 387 14.50 23.28 6.85
CA GLN A 387 13.40 24.15 7.30
C GLN A 387 13.34 24.32 8.83
N ASN A 388 13.81 23.33 9.60
CA ASN A 388 13.82 23.33 11.07
C ASN A 388 15.23 23.45 11.68
N PHE A 389 16.22 23.93 10.92
CA PHE A 389 17.61 24.05 11.40
C PHE A 389 17.78 25.30 12.29
N PRO A 390 18.52 25.22 13.42
CA PRO A 390 18.71 26.36 14.31
C PRO A 390 19.45 27.52 13.63
N ASP A 391 18.98 28.75 13.87
CA ASP A 391 19.51 29.98 13.27
C ASP A 391 20.92 30.32 13.78
N ILE A 392 21.95 29.83 13.08
CA ILE A 392 23.34 30.21 13.30
C ILE A 392 23.74 31.14 12.15
N PRO A 393 24.00 32.44 12.37
CA PRO A 393 24.00 33.48 11.31
C PRO A 393 24.97 33.24 10.15
N VAL A 394 26.15 32.64 10.41
CA VAL A 394 27.13 32.29 9.36
C VAL A 394 26.63 31.10 8.52
N ILE A 395 26.03 30.10 9.17
CA ILE A 395 25.49 28.90 8.51
C ILE A 395 24.24 29.28 7.73
N THR A 396 23.32 30.05 8.32
CA THR A 396 22.07 30.48 7.69
C THR A 396 22.30 31.29 6.41
N SER A 397 23.34 32.13 6.35
CA SER A 397 23.67 32.88 5.12
C SER A 397 24.12 31.97 3.97
N ILE A 398 24.99 30.99 4.27
CA ILE A 398 25.43 29.99 3.28
C ILE A 398 24.26 29.08 2.90
N LEU A 399 23.44 28.71 3.88
CA LEU A 399 22.32 27.81 3.70
C LEU A 399 21.27 28.45 2.80
N ASN A 400 20.88 29.70 3.06
CA ASN A 400 19.92 30.46 2.25
C ASN A 400 20.37 30.65 0.80
N LEU A 401 21.67 30.65 0.50
CA LEU A 401 22.15 30.68 -0.88
C LEU A 401 21.78 29.41 -1.65
N PHE A 402 21.79 28.25 -0.99
CA PHE A 402 21.52 26.94 -1.60
C PHE A 402 20.08 26.46 -1.41
N THR A 403 19.38 26.91 -0.35
CA THR A 403 18.01 26.51 -0.03
C THR A 403 16.97 27.57 -0.33
N GLY A 404 17.38 28.84 -0.48
CA GLY A 404 16.47 29.96 -0.72
C GLY A 404 16.00 30.06 -2.18
N HIS A 405 14.91 30.80 -2.37
CA HIS A 405 14.42 31.23 -3.67
C HIS A 405 15.00 32.61 -4.01
N PHE A 406 15.49 32.79 -5.23
CA PHE A 406 15.92 34.10 -5.74
C PHE A 406 14.72 35.01 -6.01
N MET A 407 13.61 34.42 -6.47
CA MET A 407 12.37 35.11 -6.80
C MET A 407 11.19 34.19 -6.49
N SER A 408 10.15 34.73 -5.85
CA SER A 408 8.85 34.07 -5.70
C SER A 408 7.78 34.89 -6.43
N ILE A 409 6.98 34.23 -7.24
CA ILE A 409 5.87 34.84 -7.99
C ILE A 409 4.58 34.21 -7.49
N GLU A 410 3.69 35.02 -6.93
CA GLU A 410 2.35 34.58 -6.56
C GLU A 410 1.44 34.63 -7.79
N VAL A 411 0.88 33.47 -8.17
CA VAL A 411 0.09 33.34 -9.40
C VAL A 411 -1.39 33.52 -9.11
N TYR A 412 -1.94 32.77 -8.15
CA TYR A 412 -3.35 32.82 -7.76
C TYR A 412 -3.61 32.03 -6.47
N ALA A 413 -4.41 32.59 -5.55
CA ALA A 413 -4.99 31.92 -4.38
C ALA A 413 -4.02 31.02 -3.58
N GLY A 414 -2.87 31.58 -3.16
CA GLY A 414 -1.87 30.86 -2.36
C GLY A 414 -0.90 29.96 -3.14
N LEU A 415 -0.99 29.91 -4.48
CA LEU A 415 -0.01 29.22 -5.33
C LEU A 415 1.19 30.14 -5.63
N GLN A 416 2.37 29.75 -5.16
CA GLN A 416 3.62 30.46 -5.32
C GLN A 416 4.58 29.65 -6.23
N ILE A 417 5.16 30.32 -7.23
CA ILE A 417 6.24 29.75 -8.05
C ILE A 417 7.56 30.29 -7.51
N ASN A 418 8.39 29.39 -7.00
CA ASN A 418 9.68 29.71 -6.41
C ASN A 418 10.80 29.38 -7.39
N ILE A 419 11.59 30.38 -7.76
CA ILE A 419 12.75 30.22 -8.65
C ILE A 419 14.01 30.32 -7.81
N GLY A 420 14.67 29.18 -7.60
CA GLY A 420 15.96 29.07 -6.89
C GLY A 420 16.84 27.96 -7.49
N ILE A 421 18.02 27.74 -6.90
CA ILE A 421 18.87 26.58 -7.24
C ILE A 421 18.09 25.26 -7.10
N PRO A 422 17.34 25.02 -6.00
CA PRO A 422 16.54 23.80 -5.84
C PRO A 422 15.51 23.60 -6.97
N SER A 423 14.85 24.67 -7.42
CA SER A 423 13.84 24.64 -8.49
C SER A 423 14.46 24.35 -9.87
N ILE A 424 15.63 24.93 -10.15
CA ILE A 424 16.37 24.63 -11.39
C ILE A 424 16.82 23.16 -11.39
N CYS A 425 17.36 22.69 -10.26
CA CYS A 425 17.74 21.30 -10.08
C CYS A 425 16.56 20.36 -10.30
N TYR A 426 15.39 20.70 -9.77
CA TYR A 426 14.15 19.95 -9.96
C TYR A 426 13.72 19.89 -11.44
N LEU A 427 13.81 20.99 -12.20
CA LEU A 427 13.48 21.03 -13.63
C LEU A 427 14.42 20.19 -14.52
N ILE A 428 15.65 19.94 -14.07
CA ILE A 428 16.63 19.12 -14.82
C ILE A 428 16.32 17.62 -14.66
N ILE A 429 15.70 17.19 -13.56
CA ILE A 429 15.42 15.76 -13.28
C ILE A 429 14.61 15.09 -14.41
N PRO A 430 13.49 15.66 -14.92
CA PRO A 430 12.77 15.09 -16.06
C PRO A 430 13.63 14.95 -17.32
N VAL A 431 14.59 15.84 -17.55
CA VAL A 431 15.51 15.76 -18.72
C VAL A 431 16.38 14.52 -18.61
N PHE A 432 16.91 14.22 -17.41
CA PHE A 432 17.64 12.98 -17.19
C PHE A 432 16.76 11.74 -17.35
N PHE A 433 15.50 11.80 -16.92
CA PHE A 433 14.55 10.70 -17.13
C PHE A 433 14.27 10.45 -18.61
N ILE A 434 14.08 11.50 -19.41
CA ILE A 434 13.92 11.39 -20.87
C ILE A 434 15.20 10.83 -21.51
N GLN A 435 16.38 11.28 -21.10
CA GLN A 435 17.66 10.75 -21.59
C GLN A 435 17.84 9.27 -21.25
N MET A 436 17.45 8.84 -20.04
CA MET A 436 17.47 7.43 -19.64
C MET A 436 16.48 6.60 -20.45
N GLY A 437 15.26 7.10 -20.67
CA GLY A 437 14.23 6.42 -21.45
C GLY A 437 14.52 6.35 -22.95
N ALA A 438 15.26 7.32 -23.49
CA ALA A 438 15.65 7.36 -24.91
C ALA A 438 16.79 6.38 -25.24
N ARG A 439 17.60 5.98 -24.25
CA ARG A 439 18.61 4.93 -24.43
C ARG A 439 17.91 3.62 -24.78
N LYS A 440 18.29 2.96 -25.88
CA LYS A 440 17.72 1.66 -26.31
C LYS A 440 16.19 1.66 -26.57
N SER A 441 15.57 2.79 -26.96
CA SER A 441 14.13 2.89 -27.29
C SER A 441 13.21 2.50 -26.10
N TRP A 442 11.95 2.11 -26.34
CA TRP A 442 10.97 1.67 -25.32
C TRP A 442 11.50 0.55 -24.39
N ARG A 443 12.53 -0.17 -24.80
CA ARG A 443 13.18 -1.22 -23.99
C ARG A 443 14.05 -0.65 -22.87
N GLY A 444 14.69 0.50 -23.09
CA GLY A 444 15.48 1.17 -22.03
C GLY A 444 14.63 1.89 -20.99
N MET A 445 13.40 2.26 -21.34
CA MET A 445 12.41 2.76 -20.39
C MET A 445 12.23 1.80 -19.20
N TYR A 446 12.05 0.51 -19.47
CA TYR A 446 11.86 -0.49 -18.42
C TYR A 446 13.17 -0.91 -17.74
N GLN A 447 14.24 -1.09 -18.50
CA GLN A 447 15.51 -1.58 -17.94
C GLN A 447 16.22 -0.54 -17.08
N VAL A 448 16.11 0.74 -17.45
CA VAL A 448 16.88 1.83 -16.83
C VAL A 448 15.95 2.82 -16.12
N LEU A 449 14.93 3.38 -16.79
CA LEU A 449 14.16 4.48 -16.18
C LEU A 449 13.26 4.01 -15.02
N VAL A 450 12.45 2.97 -15.22
CA VAL A 450 11.44 2.53 -14.25
C VAL A 450 12.03 2.22 -12.86
N PRO A 451 13.16 1.50 -12.72
CA PRO A 451 13.81 1.31 -11.43
C PRO A 451 14.22 2.62 -10.72
N HIS A 452 14.74 3.58 -11.48
CA HIS A 452 15.13 4.89 -10.93
C HIS A 452 13.93 5.73 -10.52
N LEU A 453 12.79 5.60 -11.22
CA LEU A 453 11.54 6.22 -10.80
C LEU A 453 11.08 5.67 -9.44
N VAL A 454 11.20 4.36 -9.21
CA VAL A 454 10.85 3.77 -7.90
C VAL A 454 11.72 4.38 -6.78
N CYS A 455 13.03 4.52 -6.98
CA CYS A 455 13.92 5.21 -6.04
C CYS A 455 13.51 6.67 -5.83
N TYR A 456 13.21 7.38 -6.92
CA TYR A 456 12.79 8.78 -6.91
C TYR A 456 11.52 8.99 -6.07
N PHE A 457 10.50 8.13 -6.24
CA PHE A 457 9.27 8.25 -5.46
C PHE A 457 9.42 7.82 -4.00
N TRP A 458 10.27 6.83 -3.68
CA TRP A 458 10.62 6.55 -2.28
C TRP A 458 11.33 7.73 -1.62
N PHE A 459 12.19 8.43 -2.38
CA PHE A 459 12.85 9.66 -1.92
C PHE A 459 11.83 10.78 -1.67
N ASN A 460 10.91 11.02 -2.61
CA ASN A 460 9.86 12.02 -2.42
C ASN A 460 8.90 11.69 -1.26
N LEU A 461 8.63 10.40 -1.02
CA LEU A 461 7.84 9.97 0.14
C LEU A 461 8.60 10.22 1.45
N MET A 462 9.90 9.94 1.49
CA MET A 462 10.75 10.28 2.63
C MET A 462 10.76 11.79 2.89
N THR A 463 10.96 12.62 1.87
CA THR A 463 10.98 14.09 2.02
C THR A 463 9.63 14.65 2.45
N ALA A 464 8.51 14.06 2.00
CA ALA A 464 7.19 14.49 2.43
C ALA A 464 6.89 14.16 3.91
N ILE A 465 7.45 13.07 4.44
CA ILE A 465 7.30 12.66 5.85
C ILE A 465 8.29 13.41 6.76
N PHE A 466 9.46 13.79 6.24
CA PHE A 466 10.57 14.38 7.01
C PHE A 466 10.19 15.59 7.89
N PRO A 467 9.40 16.59 7.44
CA PRO A 467 9.03 17.74 8.26
C PRO A 467 8.29 17.39 9.55
N PHE A 468 7.66 16.22 9.61
CA PHE A 468 6.93 15.72 10.77
C PHE A 468 7.78 14.83 11.68
N THR A 469 9.10 14.78 11.47
CA THR A 469 10.04 13.97 12.25
C THR A 469 10.86 14.82 13.20
N THR A 470 11.38 14.17 14.25
CA THR A 470 12.36 14.78 15.17
C THR A 470 13.69 14.04 15.04
N TRP A 471 14.80 14.76 15.23
CA TRP A 471 16.15 14.16 15.22
C TRP A 471 16.27 12.99 16.22
N PHE A 472 15.74 13.15 17.43
CA PHE A 472 15.66 12.06 18.42
C PHE A 472 14.82 10.88 17.91
N GLY A 473 13.69 11.16 17.26
CA GLY A 473 12.83 10.14 16.66
C GLY A 473 13.51 9.35 15.54
N LEU A 474 14.32 10.01 14.70
CA LEU A 474 15.10 9.39 13.62
C LEU A 474 16.20 8.47 14.17
N VAL A 475 16.97 8.94 15.16
CA VAL A 475 18.01 8.12 15.81
C VAL A 475 17.37 6.90 16.48
N ARG A 476 16.29 7.09 17.25
CA ARG A 476 15.55 6.00 17.90
C ARG A 476 15.03 4.98 16.90
N ALA A 477 14.43 5.43 15.79
CA ALA A 477 13.93 4.55 14.74
C ALA A 477 15.06 3.77 14.06
N SER A 478 16.19 4.43 13.77
CA SER A 478 17.36 3.81 13.14
C SER A 478 17.94 2.69 14.01
N ILE A 479 18.11 2.95 15.31
CA ILE A 479 18.54 1.94 16.29
C ILE A 479 17.49 0.82 16.40
N GLY A 480 16.21 1.18 16.44
CA GLY A 480 15.10 0.23 16.52
C GLY A 480 15.07 -0.75 15.35
N TYR A 481 15.27 -0.28 14.11
CA TYR A 481 15.35 -1.16 12.93
C TYR A 481 16.62 -2.01 12.91
N LEU A 482 17.76 -1.49 13.38
CA LEU A 482 19.00 -2.25 13.47
C LEU A 482 18.90 -3.38 14.51
N LEU A 483 18.20 -3.15 15.61
CA LEU A 483 17.94 -4.14 16.65
C LEU A 483 16.68 -4.99 16.37
N PHE A 484 15.92 -4.68 15.32
CA PHE A 484 14.64 -5.34 15.03
C PHE A 484 14.76 -6.88 14.94
N PRO A 485 15.75 -7.48 14.26
CA PRO A 485 15.89 -8.93 14.21
C PRO A 485 16.06 -9.59 15.58
N LEU A 486 16.65 -8.88 16.55
CA LEU A 486 16.85 -9.34 17.93
C LEU A 486 15.58 -9.16 18.78
N LEU A 487 14.75 -8.17 18.46
CA LEU A 487 13.57 -7.78 19.24
C LEU A 487 12.28 -8.48 18.81
N ILE A 488 12.24 -9.12 17.62
CA ILE A 488 11.06 -9.85 17.11
C ILE A 488 10.50 -10.84 18.15
N PRO A 489 11.28 -11.72 18.80
CA PRO A 489 10.75 -12.69 19.76
C PRO A 489 10.08 -12.03 20.98
N ILE A 490 10.65 -10.90 21.44
CA ILE A 490 10.15 -10.14 22.59
C ILE A 490 8.88 -9.37 22.21
N SER A 491 8.83 -8.81 21.00
CA SER A 491 7.67 -8.07 20.50
C SER A 491 6.44 -8.95 20.32
N VAL A 492 6.60 -10.19 19.83
CA VAL A 492 5.51 -11.15 19.70
C VAL A 492 4.94 -11.51 21.08
N PHE A 493 5.81 -11.72 22.07
CA PHE A 493 5.40 -11.96 23.45
C PHE A 493 4.60 -10.77 24.02
N LEU A 494 5.10 -9.54 23.84
CA LEU A 494 4.41 -8.33 24.31
C LEU A 494 3.07 -8.08 23.60
N VAL A 495 2.95 -8.36 22.30
CA VAL A 495 1.69 -8.23 21.55
C VAL A 495 0.67 -9.26 22.00
N ILE A 496 1.08 -10.50 22.26
CA ILE A 496 0.17 -11.54 22.75
C ILE A 496 -0.32 -11.21 24.16
N PHE A 497 0.58 -10.91 25.09
CA PHE A 497 0.20 -10.59 26.48
C PHE A 497 -0.52 -9.25 26.60
N GLY A 498 -0.09 -8.24 25.85
CA GLY A 498 -0.76 -6.94 25.76
C GLY A 498 -2.13 -7.05 25.09
N GLY A 499 -2.27 -7.87 24.05
CA GLY A 499 -3.55 -8.16 23.40
C GLY A 499 -4.53 -8.88 24.33
N ILE A 500 -4.07 -9.89 25.07
CA ILE A 500 -4.86 -10.57 26.10
C ILE A 500 -5.29 -9.57 27.19
N TYR A 501 -4.37 -8.70 27.62
CA TYR A 501 -4.65 -7.69 28.64
C TYR A 501 -5.68 -6.64 28.17
N VAL A 502 -5.52 -6.12 26.95
CA VAL A 502 -6.49 -5.20 26.33
C VAL A 502 -7.84 -5.89 26.16
N MET A 503 -7.88 -7.17 25.79
CA MET A 503 -9.13 -7.93 25.68
C MET A 503 -9.81 -8.13 27.05
N ILE A 504 -9.05 -8.38 28.12
CA ILE A 504 -9.57 -8.46 29.50
C ILE A 504 -10.13 -7.09 29.94
N ASN A 505 -9.45 -6.00 29.62
CA ASN A 505 -9.90 -4.64 29.95
C ASN A 505 -11.05 -4.15 29.06
N LEU A 506 -11.11 -4.60 27.81
CA LEU A 506 -12.27 -4.34 26.96
C LEU A 506 -13.49 -5.05 27.55
N ALA A 507 -13.31 -6.28 28.04
CA ALA A 507 -14.36 -7.09 28.64
C ALA A 507 -15.02 -6.48 29.89
N SER A 508 -14.37 -5.50 30.55
CA SER A 508 -14.95 -4.76 31.68
C SER A 508 -15.77 -3.53 31.26
N THR A 509 -15.81 -3.17 29.98
CA THR A 509 -16.56 -2.02 29.46
C THR A 509 -17.92 -2.42 28.90
N GLU A 510 -18.93 -1.56 29.03
CA GLU A 510 -20.27 -1.76 28.42
C GLU A 510 -20.24 -1.92 26.88
N VAL A 511 -19.13 -1.51 26.26
CA VAL A 511 -18.88 -1.63 24.82
C VAL A 511 -18.68 -3.10 24.41
N PHE A 512 -18.12 -3.94 25.29
CA PHE A 512 -17.84 -5.34 24.99
C PHE A 512 -19.10 -6.20 24.89
N GLY A 513 -20.09 -5.97 25.76
CA GLY A 513 -21.40 -6.61 25.64
C GLY A 513 -22.06 -6.28 24.31
N LYS A 514 -21.96 -5.03 23.87
CA LYS A 514 -22.48 -4.59 22.56
C LYS A 514 -21.73 -5.24 21.41
N ILE A 515 -20.40 -5.31 21.46
CA ILE A 515 -19.56 -5.95 20.42
C ILE A 515 -19.83 -7.46 20.35
N ILE A 516 -20.00 -8.16 21.48
CA ILE A 516 -20.32 -9.60 21.51
C ILE A 516 -21.69 -9.88 20.89
N ILE A 517 -22.72 -9.11 21.29
CA ILE A 517 -24.06 -9.24 20.71
C ILE A 517 -24.01 -8.97 19.20
N THR A 518 -23.20 -7.99 18.79
CA THR A 518 -22.97 -7.66 17.37
C THR A 518 -22.25 -8.79 16.62
N LEU A 519 -21.20 -9.38 17.20
CA LEU A 519 -20.47 -10.51 16.62
C LEU A 519 -21.32 -11.79 16.60
N LEU A 520 -22.22 -11.98 17.56
CA LEU A 520 -23.20 -13.07 17.57
C LEU A 520 -24.23 -12.87 16.46
N LEU A 521 -24.82 -11.67 16.34
CA LEU A 521 -25.78 -11.33 15.28
C LEU A 521 -25.13 -11.41 13.88
N GLY A 522 -23.91 -10.88 13.74
CA GLY A 522 -23.11 -10.96 12.51
C GLY A 522 -22.64 -12.38 12.20
N GLY A 523 -22.26 -13.15 13.23
CA GLY A 523 -21.88 -14.56 13.13
C GLY A 523 -23.04 -15.45 12.67
N ILE A 524 -24.26 -15.18 13.12
CA ILE A 524 -25.48 -15.83 12.63
C ILE A 524 -25.69 -15.51 11.14
N ALA A 525 -25.49 -14.27 10.71
CA ALA A 525 -25.57 -13.89 9.29
C ALA A 525 -24.46 -14.57 8.45
N VAL A 526 -23.24 -14.68 8.96
CA VAL A 526 -22.11 -15.39 8.31
C VAL A 526 -22.42 -16.88 8.17
N LEU A 527 -22.87 -17.53 9.24
CA LEU A 527 -23.23 -18.96 9.24
C LEU A 527 -24.39 -19.25 8.28
N LEU A 528 -25.36 -18.34 8.18
CA LEU A 528 -26.45 -18.43 7.21
C LEU A 528 -25.97 -18.18 5.77
N SER A 529 -24.99 -17.30 5.55
CA SER A 529 -24.41 -17.04 4.22
C SER A 529 -23.58 -18.24 3.71
N GLN A 530 -22.81 -18.88 4.59
CA GLN A 530 -21.92 -20.01 4.29
C GLN A 530 -22.59 -21.38 4.54
N SER A 531 -23.91 -21.40 4.74
CA SER A 531 -24.71 -22.60 5.02
C SER A 531 -24.43 -23.75 4.05
N ARG A 532 -24.16 -23.45 2.77
CA ARG A 532 -23.84 -24.45 1.74
C ARG A 532 -22.52 -25.18 1.97
N LYS A 533 -21.50 -24.48 2.50
CA LYS A 533 -20.19 -25.06 2.84
C LYS A 533 -20.22 -25.81 4.18
N VAL A 534 -21.01 -25.33 5.14
CA VAL A 534 -21.05 -25.86 6.51
C VAL A 534 -22.03 -27.01 6.67
N PHE A 535 -23.23 -26.92 6.08
CA PHE A 535 -24.33 -27.88 6.29
C PHE A 535 -24.65 -28.75 5.05
N GLY A 536 -23.93 -28.56 3.94
CA GLY A 536 -24.07 -29.35 2.72
C GLY A 536 -25.29 -28.98 1.86
N GLY A 537 -25.21 -29.26 0.55
CA GLY A 537 -26.14 -28.74 -0.47
C GLY A 537 -27.59 -29.21 -0.39
N LYS A 538 -27.91 -30.29 0.35
CA LYS A 538 -29.29 -30.76 0.52
C LYS A 538 -30.11 -29.90 1.48
N LEU A 539 -29.49 -29.44 2.58
CA LEU A 539 -30.17 -28.61 3.59
C LEU A 539 -30.35 -27.15 3.09
N ASP A 540 -29.40 -26.66 2.29
CA ASP A 540 -29.42 -25.31 1.71
C ASP A 540 -30.57 -25.09 0.71
N ASN A 541 -30.95 -26.14 -0.05
CA ASN A 541 -32.08 -26.08 -0.99
C ASN A 541 -33.45 -26.07 -0.29
N GLN A 542 -33.59 -26.72 0.88
CA GLN A 542 -34.84 -26.67 1.66
C GLN A 542 -35.06 -25.34 2.37
N LEU A 543 -33.98 -24.70 2.85
CA LEU A 543 -34.03 -23.43 3.58
C LEU A 543 -33.89 -22.18 2.70
N GLY A 544 -33.80 -22.33 1.37
CA GLY A 544 -33.46 -21.23 0.45
C GLY A 544 -34.37 -19.99 0.52
N SER A 545 -35.69 -20.17 0.62
CA SER A 545 -36.64 -19.05 0.74
C SER A 545 -36.64 -18.45 2.15
N THR A 546 -36.55 -19.28 3.18
CA THR A 546 -36.50 -18.86 4.59
C THR A 546 -35.21 -18.09 4.90
N LYS A 547 -34.09 -18.48 4.30
CA LYS A 547 -32.80 -17.78 4.37
C LYS A 547 -32.87 -16.37 3.82
N LYS A 548 -33.54 -16.16 2.68
CA LYS A 548 -33.72 -14.81 2.10
C LYS A 548 -34.59 -13.92 2.99
N ILE A 549 -35.64 -14.48 3.58
CA ILE A 549 -36.51 -13.75 4.52
C ILE A 549 -35.74 -13.39 5.80
N ILE A 550 -34.98 -14.33 6.38
CA ILE A 550 -34.17 -14.08 7.57
C ILE A 550 -33.08 -13.04 7.27
N MET A 551 -32.37 -13.14 6.14
CA MET A 551 -31.39 -12.11 5.75
C MET A 551 -32.03 -10.74 5.53
N ALA A 552 -33.22 -10.67 4.91
CA ALA A 552 -33.95 -9.42 4.75
C ALA A 552 -34.37 -8.82 6.10
N VAL A 553 -34.86 -9.65 7.03
CA VAL A 553 -35.23 -9.22 8.39
C VAL A 553 -34.00 -8.73 9.17
N PHE A 554 -32.86 -9.41 9.08
CA PHE A 554 -31.61 -8.97 9.71
C PHE A 554 -31.05 -7.69 9.07
N ALA A 555 -31.16 -7.54 7.74
CA ALA A 555 -30.79 -6.30 7.06
C ALA A 555 -31.68 -5.13 7.49
N VAL A 556 -33.00 -5.34 7.60
CA VAL A 556 -33.94 -4.34 8.13
C VAL A 556 -33.63 -4.04 9.60
N LEU A 557 -33.35 -5.04 10.43
CA LEU A 557 -32.95 -4.86 11.84
C LEU A 557 -31.59 -4.17 11.99
N ALA A 558 -30.67 -4.28 11.02
CA ALA A 558 -29.43 -3.52 10.99
C ALA A 558 -29.64 -2.07 10.51
N ILE A 559 -30.66 -1.82 9.68
CA ILE A 559 -31.08 -0.49 9.25
C ILE A 559 -31.87 0.23 10.36
N ILE A 560 -32.57 -0.48 11.23
CA ILE A 560 -33.33 0.13 12.34
C ILE A 560 -32.43 1.02 13.22
N PRO A 561 -31.25 0.57 13.71
CA PRO A 561 -30.27 1.44 14.35
C PRO A 561 -29.87 2.63 13.48
N LEU A 562 -29.67 2.49 12.17
CA LEU A 562 -29.35 3.62 11.27
C LEU A 562 -30.47 4.66 11.17
N VAL A 563 -31.73 4.23 11.29
CA VAL A 563 -32.91 5.13 11.34
C VAL A 563 -33.09 5.77 12.72
N PHE A 564 -32.65 5.09 13.79
CA PHE A 564 -32.70 5.58 15.17
C PHE A 564 -31.40 6.26 15.64
N VAL A 565 -30.30 6.15 14.90
CA VAL A 565 -29.22 7.13 14.94
C VAL A 565 -29.91 8.39 14.47
N ARG A 566 -30.22 9.25 15.44
CA ARG A 566 -30.43 10.65 15.19
C ARG A 566 -29.20 11.10 14.39
N LEU A 567 -29.27 11.07 13.06
CA LEU A 567 -28.76 12.17 12.26
C LEU A 567 -29.26 13.38 13.03
N PRO A 568 -28.38 14.22 13.61
CA PRO A 568 -28.85 15.48 14.12
C PRO A 568 -29.55 16.10 12.92
N SER A 569 -30.88 16.15 12.95
CA SER A 569 -31.59 17.00 12.03
C SER A 569 -31.27 18.39 12.53
N GLU A 570 -30.10 18.90 12.16
CA GLU A 570 -29.96 20.31 11.92
C GLU A 570 -30.90 20.60 10.75
N ARG A 571 -32.21 20.67 11.06
CA ARG A 571 -33.04 21.60 10.32
C ARG A 571 -32.29 22.92 10.46
N PRO A 572 -31.94 23.61 9.36
CA PRO A 572 -31.35 24.93 9.46
C PRO A 572 -32.32 25.72 10.34
N GLN A 573 -31.91 25.97 11.58
CA GLN A 573 -32.71 26.77 12.49
C GLN A 573 -32.71 28.13 11.84
N THR A 574 -33.83 28.50 11.23
CA THR A 574 -34.09 29.88 10.80
C THR A 574 -33.73 30.75 11.99
N MET A 575 -32.71 31.58 11.82
CA MET A 575 -32.21 32.50 12.83
C MET A 575 -33.37 33.40 13.24
N VAL A 576 -34.07 33.00 14.30
CA VAL A 576 -34.91 33.91 15.06
C VAL A 576 -33.95 34.48 16.09
N ASP A 577 -33.46 35.69 15.83
CA ASP A 577 -32.72 36.47 16.81
C ASP A 577 -33.70 36.86 17.93
N LEU A 578 -33.90 35.96 18.89
CA LEU A 578 -34.66 36.26 20.10
C LEU A 578 -33.86 37.29 20.90
N THR A 579 -34.32 38.54 20.89
CA THR A 579 -33.66 39.59 21.66
C THR A 579 -33.86 39.34 23.14
N LEU A 580 -32.95 39.87 23.96
CA LEU A 580 -33.06 39.74 25.41
C LEU A 580 -34.40 40.30 25.93
N ASN A 581 -34.83 41.44 25.40
CA ASN A 581 -36.08 42.09 25.81
C ASN A 581 -37.30 41.21 25.51
N ASP A 582 -37.33 40.58 24.32
CA ASP A 582 -38.38 39.63 23.97
C ASP A 582 -38.45 38.46 24.95
N TYR A 583 -37.30 37.97 25.42
CA TYR A 583 -37.25 36.92 26.42
C TYR A 583 -37.76 37.40 27.79
N LEU A 584 -37.33 38.58 28.25
CA LEU A 584 -37.73 39.15 29.54
C LEU A 584 -39.24 39.38 29.62
N GLU A 585 -39.84 39.98 28.59
CA GLU A 585 -41.27 40.25 28.54
C GLU A 585 -42.11 38.96 28.52
N ASN A 586 -41.72 37.99 27.69
CA ASN A 586 -42.53 36.80 27.47
C ASN A 586 -42.36 35.71 28.53
N CYS A 587 -41.20 35.68 29.20
CA CYS A 587 -40.83 34.62 30.14
C CYS A 587 -40.67 35.05 31.60
N ILE A 588 -40.38 36.32 31.89
CA ILE A 588 -40.10 36.78 33.25
C ILE A 588 -41.23 37.70 33.77
N SER A 589 -41.63 38.70 32.99
CA SER A 589 -42.53 39.79 33.41
C SER A 589 -44.03 39.42 33.52
N ASP A 590 -44.44 38.25 33.02
CA ASP A 590 -45.85 37.80 33.04
C ASP A 590 -46.37 37.58 34.50
N THR A 591 -47.64 37.83 34.81
CA THR A 591 -48.22 37.65 36.16
C THR A 591 -48.67 36.21 36.48
N GLY A 592 -48.41 35.25 35.57
CA GLY A 592 -48.77 33.83 35.73
C GLY A 592 -47.99 33.07 36.81
N SER A 593 -48.44 31.84 37.11
CA SER A 593 -47.75 30.94 38.06
C SER A 593 -46.33 30.61 37.57
N ALA A 594 -45.36 30.55 38.50
CA ALA A 594 -43.95 30.27 38.17
C ALA A 594 -43.77 28.98 37.35
N VAL A 595 -44.58 27.95 37.63
CA VAL A 595 -44.59 26.69 36.87
C VAL A 595 -45.17 26.89 35.47
N GLY A 596 -46.22 27.70 35.31
CA GLY A 596 -46.78 28.05 34.00
C GLY A 596 -45.78 28.78 33.11
N LYS A 597 -44.99 29.71 33.68
CA LYS A 597 -43.90 30.40 32.97
C LYS A 597 -42.83 29.43 32.48
N GLN A 598 -42.39 28.49 33.34
CA GLN A 598 -41.41 27.48 32.96
C GLN A 598 -41.92 26.57 31.85
N ILE A 599 -43.18 26.13 31.91
CA ILE A 599 -43.78 25.29 30.86
C ILE A 599 -43.86 26.05 29.53
N LYS A 600 -44.34 27.30 29.54
CA LYS A 600 -44.41 28.15 28.33
C LYS A 600 -43.03 28.37 27.71
N CYS A 601 -42.05 28.73 28.53
CA CYS A 601 -40.71 29.06 28.07
C CYS A 601 -39.81 27.85 27.80
N SER A 602 -40.20 26.65 28.26
CA SER A 602 -39.52 25.40 27.89
C SER A 602 -39.52 25.16 26.38
N GLN A 603 -40.47 25.73 25.63
CA GLN A 603 -40.53 25.64 24.17
C GLN A 603 -39.37 26.36 23.47
N LEU A 604 -38.69 27.28 24.16
CA LEU A 604 -37.52 27.99 23.64
C LEU A 604 -36.21 27.19 23.78
N THR A 605 -36.28 25.99 24.37
CA THR A 605 -35.13 25.08 24.50
C THR A 605 -34.56 24.75 23.12
N GLY A 606 -33.26 24.97 22.94
CA GLY A 606 -32.55 24.72 21.70
C GLY A 606 -32.41 25.93 20.78
N THR A 607 -33.00 27.09 21.13
CA THR A 607 -32.87 28.34 20.37
C THR A 607 -31.49 28.96 20.59
N LYS A 608 -30.83 29.40 19.52
CA LYS A 608 -29.57 30.18 19.59
C LYS A 608 -29.89 31.64 19.87
N VAL A 609 -29.19 32.25 20.81
CA VAL A 609 -29.38 33.66 21.19
C VAL A 609 -28.04 34.37 21.30
N LYS A 610 -28.05 35.69 21.07
CA LYS A 610 -26.90 36.59 21.24
C LYS A 610 -27.28 37.71 22.20
N TRP A 611 -26.72 37.69 23.40
CA TRP A 611 -27.01 38.66 24.46
C TRP A 611 -25.71 39.31 24.97
N SER A 612 -25.85 40.47 25.60
CA SER A 612 -24.75 41.24 26.17
C SER A 612 -25.02 41.55 27.62
N GLY A 613 -24.03 41.38 28.49
CA GLY A 613 -24.17 41.62 29.92
C GLY A 613 -22.82 41.76 30.63
N VAL A 614 -22.87 41.87 31.95
CA VAL A 614 -21.72 42.07 32.83
C VAL A 614 -21.26 40.74 33.43
N PHE A 615 -20.01 40.38 33.20
CA PHE A 615 -19.41 39.17 33.77
C PHE A 615 -19.33 39.27 35.30
N LYS A 616 -19.93 38.30 36.01
CA LYS A 616 -19.89 38.22 37.49
C LYS A 616 -18.82 37.26 37.99
N LEU A 617 -18.89 36.00 37.57
CA LEU A 617 -17.93 34.97 38.00
C LEU A 617 -17.91 33.78 37.04
N ALA A 618 -16.80 33.05 37.05
CA ALA A 618 -16.70 31.72 36.46
C ALA A 618 -16.22 30.73 37.53
N LYS A 619 -16.85 29.56 37.61
CA LYS A 619 -16.44 28.47 38.50
C LYS A 619 -16.34 27.15 37.74
N VAL A 620 -15.45 26.26 38.16
CA VAL A 620 -15.36 24.90 37.64
C VAL A 620 -16.45 24.05 38.28
N THR A 621 -17.29 23.40 37.47
CA THR A 621 -18.36 22.50 37.95
C THR A 621 -18.02 21.03 37.81
N LYS A 622 -17.25 20.68 36.78
CA LYS A 622 -16.82 19.31 36.50
C LYS A 622 -15.39 19.31 36.02
N ILE A 623 -14.60 18.37 36.54
CA ILE A 623 -13.27 18.03 36.06
C ILE A 623 -13.34 16.56 35.63
N ASP A 624 -13.08 16.28 34.35
CA ASP A 624 -12.99 14.92 33.84
C ASP A 624 -11.56 14.64 33.36
N ASN A 625 -10.95 13.59 33.91
CA ASN A 625 -9.62 13.13 33.54
C ASN A 625 -9.69 11.65 33.16
N GLN A 626 -9.88 11.40 31.87
CA GLN A 626 -10.04 10.05 31.34
C GLN A 626 -8.79 9.19 31.55
N VAL A 627 -7.61 9.81 31.50
CA VAL A 627 -6.33 9.12 31.70
C VAL A 627 -6.18 8.68 33.16
N GLU A 628 -6.52 9.54 34.12
CA GLU A 628 -6.50 9.20 35.54
C GLU A 628 -7.55 8.13 35.87
N ASN A 629 -8.74 8.19 35.29
CA ASN A 629 -9.77 7.15 35.46
C ASN A 629 -9.29 5.79 34.94
N LEU A 630 -8.54 5.75 33.83
CA LEU A 630 -7.92 4.53 33.31
C LEU A 630 -6.79 4.03 34.21
N LEU A 631 -5.89 4.92 34.65
CA LEU A 631 -4.74 4.55 35.48
C LEU A 631 -5.14 4.16 36.91
N ALA A 632 -6.23 4.71 37.43
CA ALA A 632 -6.79 4.33 38.74
C ALA A 632 -7.29 2.88 38.76
N ASN A 633 -7.69 2.33 37.60
CA ASN A 633 -8.10 0.94 37.47
C ASN A 633 -6.91 -0.05 37.34
N LEU A 634 -5.66 0.45 37.31
CA LEU A 634 -4.44 -0.36 37.20
C LEU A 634 -3.81 -0.66 38.58
N PRO A 635 -3.15 -1.82 38.75
CA PRO A 635 -2.35 -2.10 39.95
C PRO A 635 -1.27 -1.04 40.18
N ALA A 636 -0.98 -0.71 41.45
CA ALA A 636 -0.05 0.34 41.85
C ALA A 636 1.38 0.22 41.26
N ILE A 637 1.81 -1.01 40.94
CA ILE A 637 3.12 -1.31 40.34
C ILE A 637 3.21 -0.79 38.90
N VAL A 638 2.07 -0.75 38.19
CA VAL A 638 1.98 -0.32 36.79
C VAL A 638 1.49 1.13 36.71
N SER A 639 0.52 1.51 37.55
CA SER A 639 -0.07 2.86 37.52
C SER A 639 0.95 3.95 37.90
N LYS A 640 1.79 3.74 38.91
CA LYS A 640 2.80 4.72 39.35
C LYS A 640 3.80 5.12 38.26
N PRO A 641 4.51 4.18 37.60
CA PRO A 641 5.41 4.56 36.50
C PRO A 641 4.65 5.16 35.32
N LEU A 642 3.46 4.65 34.97
CA LEU A 642 2.67 5.18 33.85
C LEU A 642 2.16 6.62 34.11
N ARG A 643 1.86 6.99 35.35
CA ARG A 643 1.50 8.38 35.71
C ARG A 643 2.60 9.37 35.34
N CYS A 644 3.87 8.98 35.43
CA CYS A 644 5.01 9.83 35.03
C CYS A 644 5.33 9.76 33.54
N VAL A 645 4.91 8.70 32.83
CA VAL A 645 5.07 8.61 31.38
C VAL A 645 4.04 9.49 30.65
N TYR A 646 2.80 9.51 31.14
CA TYR A 646 1.70 10.26 30.53
C TYR A 646 1.44 11.63 31.17
N GLY A 647 1.93 11.84 32.40
CA GLY A 647 1.84 13.11 33.12
C GLY A 647 3.17 13.84 33.18
N ASN A 648 3.15 15.01 33.79
CA ASN A 648 4.35 15.81 34.01
C ASN A 648 4.86 15.60 35.43
N LYS A 649 6.18 15.68 35.59
CA LYS A 649 6.80 15.68 36.91
C LYS A 649 6.53 17.03 37.58
N PHE A 650 6.33 17.04 38.91
CA PHE A 650 6.33 18.30 39.64
C PHE A 650 7.74 18.92 39.59
N ASP A 651 7.81 20.18 39.16
CA ASP A 651 9.06 20.96 39.12
C ASP A 651 9.71 21.08 40.51
N ASP A 652 10.94 21.61 40.57
CA ASP A 652 11.62 21.81 41.84
C ASP A 652 10.86 22.82 42.69
N CYS A 653 10.34 22.36 43.83
CA CYS A 653 9.41 23.13 44.66
C CYS A 653 10.06 24.33 45.38
N ASN A 654 11.37 24.54 45.19
CA ASN A 654 12.17 25.62 45.76
C ASN A 654 12.50 26.71 44.73
N ASP A 655 11.76 26.78 43.62
CA ASP A 655 11.95 27.85 42.63
C ASP A 655 11.38 29.19 43.14
N ASP A 656 12.22 30.23 43.14
CA ASP A 656 11.88 31.61 43.53
C ASP A 656 10.81 32.24 42.61
N SER A 657 10.53 31.63 41.45
CA SER A 657 9.47 32.06 40.53
C SER A 657 8.04 31.68 40.98
N LEU A 658 7.92 30.74 41.94
CA LEU A 658 6.64 30.22 42.43
C LEU A 658 6.11 31.06 43.59
N SER A 659 4.79 31.32 43.61
CA SER A 659 4.14 31.91 44.79
C SER A 659 4.31 31.03 46.03
N GLU A 660 4.39 31.63 47.23
CA GLU A 660 4.59 30.91 48.51
C GLU A 660 3.54 29.80 48.72
N ASN A 661 2.31 30.02 48.26
CA ASN A 661 1.22 29.03 48.33
C ASN A 661 1.42 27.87 47.34
N ALA A 662 1.96 28.15 46.14
CA ALA A 662 2.28 27.13 45.15
C ALA A 662 3.45 26.25 45.58
N GLN A 663 4.47 26.83 46.20
CA GLN A 663 5.58 26.09 46.81
C GLN A 663 5.09 25.14 47.91
N LYS A 664 4.26 25.64 48.84
CA LYS A 664 3.64 24.81 49.90
C LYS A 664 2.80 23.67 49.33
N PHE A 665 2.02 23.93 48.28
CA PHE A 665 1.23 22.89 47.60
C PHE A 665 2.11 21.84 46.91
N CYS A 666 3.18 22.25 46.22
CA CYS A 666 4.14 21.35 45.58
C CYS A 666 4.83 20.43 46.59
N ILE A 667 5.29 20.98 47.72
CA ILE A 667 5.91 20.22 48.82
C ILE A 667 4.92 19.21 49.40
N LEU A 668 3.67 19.63 49.62
CA LEU A 668 2.61 18.76 50.12
C LEU A 668 2.36 17.58 49.17
N MET A 669 2.22 17.84 47.86
CA MET A 669 1.96 16.78 46.87
C MET A 669 3.13 15.78 46.75
N LYS A 670 4.39 16.26 46.79
CA LYS A 670 5.58 15.38 46.85
C LYS A 670 5.61 14.57 48.14
N SER A 671 5.24 15.15 49.29
CA SER A 671 5.19 14.45 50.58
C SER A 671 4.15 13.32 50.63
N LEU A 672 3.08 13.43 49.83
CA LEU A 672 2.05 12.40 49.66
C LEU A 672 2.46 11.29 48.68
N GLY A 673 3.68 11.34 48.13
CA GLY A 673 4.21 10.36 47.18
C GLY A 673 3.72 10.55 45.75
N HIS A 674 3.18 11.73 45.42
CA HIS A 674 2.83 12.09 44.05
C HIS A 674 4.00 12.83 43.39
N GLU A 675 4.84 12.09 42.66
CA GLU A 675 5.97 12.68 41.93
C GLU A 675 5.55 13.35 40.61
N CYS A 676 4.43 12.91 40.02
CA CYS A 676 3.93 13.36 38.73
C CYS A 676 2.41 13.64 38.78
N HIS A 677 1.94 14.61 37.98
CA HIS A 677 0.54 15.00 37.87
C HIS A 677 0.03 14.90 36.43
N LEU A 678 -1.27 14.64 36.28
CA LEU A 678 -1.95 14.45 34.99
C LEU A 678 -2.84 15.64 34.60
N GLN A 679 -2.56 16.82 35.14
CA GLN A 679 -3.44 18.00 34.96
C GLN A 679 -3.56 18.43 33.49
N ASN A 680 -2.56 18.14 32.65
CA ASN A 680 -2.59 18.42 31.21
C ASN A 680 -3.68 17.62 30.46
N HIS A 681 -4.22 16.56 31.06
CA HIS A 681 -5.31 15.75 30.51
C HIS A 681 -6.65 16.03 31.19
N ASN A 682 -6.72 17.03 32.08
CA ASN A 682 -7.99 17.46 32.66
C ASN A 682 -8.80 18.23 31.62
N THR A 683 -10.05 17.83 31.46
CA THR A 683 -11.06 18.62 30.74
C THR A 683 -11.98 19.29 31.74
N TYR A 684 -12.15 20.60 31.61
CA TYR A 684 -12.93 21.41 32.54
C TYR A 684 -14.31 21.75 31.95
N THR A 685 -15.33 21.72 32.80
CA THR A 685 -16.64 22.35 32.52
C THR A 685 -16.80 23.52 33.46
N PHE A 686 -17.12 24.68 32.90
CA PHE A 686 -17.27 25.93 33.63
C PHE A 686 -18.74 26.34 33.69
N GLU A 687 -19.14 26.90 34.82
CA GLU A 687 -20.39 27.63 34.99
C GLU A 687 -20.03 29.11 35.15
N VAL A 688 -20.51 29.92 34.21
CA VAL A 688 -20.21 31.35 34.11
C VAL A 688 -21.49 32.13 34.35
N SER A 689 -21.49 33.05 35.30
CA SER A 689 -22.63 33.91 35.61
C SER A 689 -22.44 35.28 34.96
N VAL A 690 -23.42 35.71 34.17
CA VAL A 690 -23.45 37.01 33.51
C VAL A 690 -24.74 37.72 33.90
N ASP A 691 -24.62 38.95 34.38
CA ASP A 691 -25.76 39.81 34.69
C ASP A 691 -26.21 40.54 33.44
N VAL A 692 -27.46 40.35 33.05
CA VAL A 692 -28.01 40.89 31.80
C VAL A 692 -29.15 41.87 32.09
N GLY A 693 -29.39 42.21 33.36
CA GLY A 693 -30.49 43.08 33.76
C GLY A 693 -30.32 44.54 33.31
N ASP A 694 -31.42 45.15 32.88
CA ASP A 694 -31.55 46.60 32.71
C ASP A 694 -32.56 47.16 33.74
N GLY A 695 -32.25 48.31 34.34
CA GLY A 695 -33.23 49.13 35.07
C GLY A 695 -34.03 48.49 36.23
N GLY A 696 -33.51 47.50 36.97
CA GLY A 696 -34.10 47.04 38.25
C GLY A 696 -34.51 45.57 38.34
N THR A 697 -34.53 44.83 37.22
CA THR A 697 -34.68 43.36 37.20
C THR A 697 -33.33 42.68 37.06
N GLN A 698 -32.80 42.10 38.15
CA GLN A 698 -31.57 41.29 38.10
C GLN A 698 -31.88 39.92 37.49
N VAL A 699 -31.30 39.64 36.32
CA VAL A 699 -31.39 38.35 35.63
C VAL A 699 -29.99 37.81 35.44
N ASP A 700 -29.68 36.77 36.21
CA ASP A 700 -28.37 36.13 36.24
C ASP A 700 -28.34 34.96 35.27
N VAL A 701 -27.87 35.21 34.06
CA VAL A 701 -27.73 34.19 33.03
C VAL A 701 -26.57 33.27 33.37
N ILE A 702 -26.83 31.96 33.42
CA ILE A 702 -25.82 30.94 33.71
C ILE A 702 -25.40 30.28 32.40
N LEU A 703 -24.13 30.44 32.03
CA LEU A 703 -23.53 29.86 30.83
C LEU A 703 -22.73 28.62 31.23
N GLU A 704 -23.05 27.48 30.62
CA GLU A 704 -22.26 26.26 30.68
C GLU A 704 -21.23 26.29 29.54
N ALA A 705 -19.95 26.39 29.89
CA ALA A 705 -18.85 26.47 28.93
C ALA A 705 -17.93 25.24 29.03
N GLY A 706 -17.51 24.73 27.88
CA GLY A 706 -16.54 23.64 27.80
C GLY A 706 -15.09 24.09 27.99
N ASP A 707 -14.18 23.12 27.96
CA ASP A 707 -12.74 23.29 28.20
C ASP A 707 -12.08 24.33 27.28
N GLY A 708 -12.54 24.43 26.03
CA GLY A 708 -12.01 25.38 25.04
C GLY A 708 -12.09 26.85 25.47
N PHE A 709 -12.98 27.20 26.40
CA PHE A 709 -13.11 28.57 26.92
C PHE A 709 -12.19 28.86 28.12
N LYS A 710 -11.40 27.90 28.60
CA LYS A 710 -10.57 28.02 29.80
C LYS A 710 -9.72 29.30 29.83
N ASP A 711 -8.90 29.51 28.80
CA ASP A 711 -7.97 30.66 28.80
C ASP A 711 -8.71 31.99 28.66
N THR A 712 -9.84 32.01 27.93
CA THR A 712 -10.71 33.19 27.82
C THR A 712 -11.36 33.52 29.16
N LEU A 713 -11.87 32.52 29.89
CA LEU A 713 -12.52 32.72 31.18
C LEU A 713 -11.53 33.10 32.28
N VAL A 714 -10.31 32.57 32.24
CA VAL A 714 -9.22 32.98 33.15
C VAL A 714 -8.79 34.42 32.90
N ALA A 715 -8.88 34.88 31.64
CA ALA A 715 -8.52 36.24 31.29
C ALA A 715 -9.59 37.30 31.64
N LEU A 716 -10.86 36.91 31.84
CA LEU A 716 -11.98 37.81 32.15
C LEU A 716 -11.99 38.28 33.61
N ASN A 717 -12.34 39.55 33.82
CA ASN A 717 -12.45 40.17 35.15
C ASN A 717 -13.90 40.44 35.52
N VAL A 718 -14.20 40.43 36.82
CA VAL A 718 -15.51 40.82 37.35
C VAL A 718 -15.82 42.26 36.93
N GLY A 719 -16.98 42.47 36.29
CA GLY A 719 -17.39 43.78 35.76
C GLY A 719 -17.12 43.98 34.26
N ASP A 720 -16.44 43.06 33.59
CA ASP A 720 -16.23 43.13 32.13
C ASP A 720 -17.59 43.00 31.40
N GLN A 721 -17.87 43.93 30.48
CA GLN A 721 -18.94 43.79 29.48
C GLN A 721 -18.57 42.69 28.48
N VAL A 722 -19.43 41.69 28.38
CA VAL A 722 -19.28 40.54 27.50
C VAL A 722 -20.51 40.37 26.61
N THR A 723 -20.27 40.11 25.33
CA THR A 723 -21.30 39.65 24.40
C THR A 723 -21.09 38.17 24.15
N PHE A 724 -22.12 37.36 24.37
CA PHE A 724 -22.05 35.91 24.24
C PHE A 724 -23.14 35.39 23.31
N GLN A 725 -22.81 34.30 22.63
CA GLN A 725 -23.75 33.50 21.85
C GLN A 725 -23.88 32.13 22.50
N GLY A 726 -25.11 31.66 22.67
CA GLY A 726 -25.35 30.38 23.32
C GLY A 726 -26.68 29.79 22.94
N GLN A 727 -26.87 28.52 23.31
CA GLN A 727 -28.12 27.80 23.08
C GLN A 727 -28.87 27.61 24.40
N LEU A 728 -30.12 28.05 24.46
CA LEU A 728 -30.99 27.87 25.64
C LEU A 728 -31.19 26.38 25.93
N PHE A 729 -30.96 25.92 27.16
CA PHE A 729 -31.11 24.49 27.48
C PHE A 729 -31.92 24.16 28.75
N ALA A 730 -31.85 24.98 29.80
CA ALA A 730 -32.55 24.72 31.07
C ALA A 730 -32.82 26.00 31.85
N GLY A 731 -33.63 25.94 32.91
CA GLY A 731 -33.94 27.10 33.76
C GLY A 731 -34.73 28.21 33.06
N LEU A 732 -35.43 27.89 31.97
CA LEU A 732 -36.19 28.88 31.20
C LEU A 732 -37.43 29.32 31.99
N GLY A 733 -37.72 30.63 31.99
CA GLY A 733 -38.82 31.20 32.80
C GLY A 733 -38.47 31.44 34.29
N THR A 734 -37.20 31.29 34.68
CA THR A 734 -36.67 31.79 35.97
C THR A 734 -35.79 33.01 35.74
N ASN A 735 -35.39 33.67 36.84
CA ASN A 735 -34.39 34.75 36.80
C ASN A 735 -32.96 34.25 36.53
N SER A 736 -32.78 32.94 36.30
CA SER A 736 -31.48 32.32 36.05
C SER A 736 -31.52 31.27 34.92
N PRO A 737 -31.78 31.71 33.67
CA PRO A 737 -31.77 30.81 32.54
C PRO A 737 -30.37 30.25 32.28
N ARG A 738 -30.33 28.98 31.86
CA ARG A 738 -29.10 28.27 31.54
C ARG A 738 -28.91 28.10 30.05
N LEU A 739 -27.76 28.53 29.56
CA LEU A 739 -27.37 28.43 28.16
C LEU A 739 -26.09 27.63 28.01
N LYS A 740 -25.97 26.87 26.92
CA LYS A 740 -24.70 26.29 26.49
C LYS A 740 -23.94 27.31 25.69
N LEU A 741 -22.75 27.67 26.15
CA LEU A 741 -21.93 28.71 25.53
C LEU A 741 -21.37 28.22 24.20
N LYS A 742 -21.61 29.00 23.14
CA LYS A 742 -21.05 28.77 21.81
C LYS A 742 -19.94 29.75 21.46
N GLN A 743 -20.07 30.99 21.91
CA GLN A 743 -19.07 32.05 21.71
C GLN A 743 -19.19 33.07 22.85
N ILE A 744 -18.07 33.63 23.31
CA ILE A 744 -18.05 34.77 24.24
C ILE A 744 -17.01 35.77 23.76
N THR A 745 -17.34 37.06 23.86
CA THR A 745 -16.48 38.16 23.42
C THR A 745 -16.50 39.27 24.45
N CYS A 746 -15.33 39.73 24.89
CA CYS A 746 -15.23 40.91 25.75
C CYS A 746 -15.32 42.17 24.89
N THR A 747 -16.27 43.06 25.20
CA THR A 747 -16.44 44.35 24.50
C THR A 747 -15.79 45.51 25.24
N SER A 748 -15.34 45.29 26.49
CA SER A 748 -14.72 46.33 27.33
C SER A 748 -13.24 46.54 27.00
N ARG A 749 -12.55 45.47 26.64
CA ARG A 749 -11.10 45.44 26.39
C ARG A 749 -10.76 44.33 25.41
N ASP A 750 -9.70 44.54 24.65
CA ASP A 750 -9.19 43.55 23.71
C ASP A 750 -8.40 42.46 24.46
N LEU A 751 -8.72 41.19 24.21
CA LEU A 751 -8.07 40.05 24.84
C LEU A 751 -7.30 39.30 23.76
N MET A 752 -5.96 39.26 23.86
CA MET A 752 -5.07 38.58 22.90
C MET A 752 -5.35 37.07 22.71
N VAL A 753 -6.17 36.47 23.57
CA VAL A 753 -6.49 35.03 23.58
C VAL A 753 -7.77 34.71 22.76
N MET A 754 -8.42 35.71 22.17
CA MET A 754 -9.67 35.55 21.43
C MET A 754 -9.46 35.02 20.01
N GLY A 755 -8.96 33.79 19.88
CA GLY A 755 -9.27 32.96 18.72
C GLY A 755 -10.75 32.59 18.76
N LYS A 756 -11.50 32.76 17.66
CA LYS A 756 -12.92 32.37 17.55
C LYS A 756 -13.10 30.91 17.99
N ILE A 757 -13.51 30.69 19.24
CA ILE A 757 -13.97 29.39 19.70
C ILE A 757 -15.41 29.28 19.22
N GLU A 758 -15.60 28.76 18.00
CA GLU A 758 -16.89 28.29 17.51
C GLU A 758 -16.96 26.78 17.75
N GLU A 759 -17.98 26.34 18.49
CA GLU A 759 -18.28 24.92 18.61
C GLU A 759 -18.81 24.38 17.27
N TYR A 760 -17.88 23.92 16.43
CA TYR A 760 -17.98 23.01 15.27
C TYR A 760 -19.16 23.21 14.31
N SER A 761 -18.91 23.86 13.17
CA SER A 761 -19.73 23.78 11.95
C SER A 761 -18.85 23.77 10.69
N GLU A 762 -19.39 23.21 9.59
CA GLU A 762 -18.91 22.95 8.21
C GLU A 762 -17.51 23.41 7.70
N ASP A 763 -16.90 24.47 8.23
CA ASP A 763 -15.61 25.03 7.81
C ASP A 763 -14.41 24.08 8.03
N LEU A 764 -14.51 23.13 8.97
CA LEU A 764 -13.45 22.16 9.23
C LEU A 764 -13.16 21.28 8.01
N TYR A 765 -14.20 20.85 7.26
CA TYR A 765 -14.01 19.99 6.08
C TYR A 765 -13.31 20.73 4.95
N LEU A 766 -13.68 21.99 4.71
CA LEU A 766 -13.03 22.85 3.72
C LEU A 766 -11.57 23.13 4.11
N LYS A 767 -11.29 23.38 5.40
CA LYS A 767 -9.92 23.55 5.92
C LYS A 767 -9.08 22.28 5.80
N LEU A 768 -9.63 21.10 6.14
CA LEU A 768 -8.94 19.80 5.97
C LEU A 768 -8.68 19.48 4.50
N LEU A 769 -9.65 19.75 3.62
CA LEU A 769 -9.52 19.51 2.20
C LEU A 769 -8.51 20.46 1.55
N SER A 770 -8.51 21.74 1.92
CA SER A 770 -7.52 22.72 1.48
C SER A 770 -6.10 22.34 1.92
N ARG A 771 -5.94 21.88 3.17
CA ARG A 771 -4.68 21.35 3.67
C ARG A 771 -4.26 20.06 2.94
N ALA A 772 -5.22 19.22 2.56
CA ALA A 772 -4.96 18.01 1.78
C ALA A 772 -4.46 18.31 0.37
N ILE A 773 -5.08 19.27 -0.30
CA ILE A 773 -4.66 19.75 -1.61
C ILE A 773 -3.24 20.31 -1.54
N SER A 774 -2.91 21.08 -0.50
CA SER A 774 -1.56 21.61 -0.28
C SER A 774 -0.48 20.54 -0.22
N VAL A 775 -0.66 19.50 0.59
CA VAL A 775 0.33 18.42 0.71
C VAL A 775 0.48 17.65 -0.60
N VAL A 776 -0.63 17.39 -1.32
CA VAL A 776 -0.58 16.68 -2.60
C VAL A 776 0.13 17.51 -3.68
N VAL A 777 -0.19 18.79 -3.81
CA VAL A 777 0.46 19.69 -4.78
C VAL A 777 1.96 19.81 -4.45
N ASN A 778 2.30 20.03 -3.19
CA ASN A 778 3.69 20.17 -2.76
C ASN A 778 4.47 18.86 -2.95
N PHE A 779 3.86 17.69 -2.75
CA PHE A 779 4.54 16.41 -3.00
C PHE A 779 5.04 16.29 -4.44
N PHE A 780 4.23 16.71 -5.41
CA PHE A 780 4.59 16.56 -6.82
C PHE A 780 5.45 17.69 -7.34
N TRP A 781 5.23 18.93 -6.89
CA TRP A 781 5.77 20.12 -7.56
C TRP A 781 6.74 20.96 -6.73
N TYR A 782 6.88 20.71 -5.42
CA TYR A 782 7.89 21.38 -4.59
C TYR A 782 9.30 20.93 -5.00
N PRO A 783 10.31 21.82 -5.05
CA PRO A 783 10.34 23.23 -4.60
C PRO A 783 9.94 24.26 -5.66
N LEU A 784 9.59 23.85 -6.89
CA LEU A 784 9.25 24.77 -7.98
C LEU A 784 7.92 25.48 -7.74
N VAL A 785 6.90 24.73 -7.30
CA VAL A 785 5.57 25.25 -6.98
C VAL A 785 5.25 24.88 -5.55
N GLU A 786 4.82 25.87 -4.78
CA GLU A 786 4.35 25.72 -3.41
C GLU A 786 2.93 26.24 -3.31
N TYR A 787 2.01 25.44 -2.80
CA TYR A 787 0.65 25.87 -2.49
C TYR A 787 0.50 26.04 -0.99
N VAL A 788 0.39 27.30 -0.55
CA VAL A 788 0.14 27.68 0.83
C VAL A 788 -1.28 28.25 0.89
N PRO A 789 -2.27 27.50 1.40
CA PRO A 789 -3.63 28.02 1.48
C PRO A 789 -3.70 29.23 2.43
N GLU A 790 -4.37 30.29 2.01
CA GLU A 790 -4.57 31.50 2.83
C GLU A 790 -5.22 31.13 4.17
N ALA A 791 -4.62 31.59 5.27
CA ALA A 791 -5.15 31.40 6.61
C ALA A 791 -6.39 32.29 6.80
N GLY A 792 -7.57 31.74 6.52
CA GLY A 792 -8.88 32.35 6.78
C GLY A 792 -9.36 32.20 8.22
#